data_AF-A0AAD9ZQ23-F1
#
_entry.id   AF-A0AAD9ZQ23-F1
#
_cell.length_a   1.000
_cell.length_b   1.000
_cell.length_c   1.000
_cell.angle_alpha   90.00
_cell.angle_beta   90.00
_cell.angle_gamma   90.00
#
_symmetry.space_group_name_H-M   'P 1'
#
loop_
_entity.id
_entity.type
_entity.pdbx_description
1 polymer ?
#
loop_
_entity_poly.entity_id
_entity_poly.type
_entity_poly.pdbx_seq_one_letter_code
_entity_poly.pdbx_strand_id
1 'polypeptide(L)'
;MGKKSNKKGSESTSASSEELLNTLGDFTSKENWDKFFTIRGNDDSFEWYAEWSQLRGPLLSLLPPPSSSPHPQILVPGCGNSRLSEILYGAGFPAITNIDFSKVVISDMLRRNLRDRPVMKWRVMDMTAMQFMDETFDAVLDKGGLDALMEPELGPKLGDQYLSEVKRILKSGGKFICLTLAESHVLALLFAKFRFGWNMSVHAIPQKSSSKASLQTFMVVAEKENSSILHQIASLFNHSSLGCNGNQAVGIHEALENENQIRREYLNGSDILYSLEDLQLGAKGDLTKLSQGRRFELTLGGQGGSRFSYKAALLDAQEDFGPFIYNCGVFLVPKTRAREWLFSSEEGQWMVVESSKAARLIMVLLDTSHDNISMDDIQKDLSPLVKILAPGEDNNGTQIPFMMASDGIKQRNIVHEVTSSLTGPITVEDVAYENSDPDVSRLWPSEELKFRRLVFQRTQGLVQSEALLIKDGLFHKTVSETDRNKASSSSKSKRKGNQKRNDDSINQLKVYHGYLASSYHMGIISGFILISSYLESIASTAKTVRAVVIGLGAGLLPMFLHGCMPFLDIEVVELDPMMLKLARDHFAFTQGKHLKVHVADGIQFVRDINNSLAADEAAVVDQNDDASSDTKSPPLSGSCNASNAENGVSTKIDVLIIDVDSSDSSSGMTCPAADFVEESFLLTVRNTLSEQGLFIVNLVSRSQAIKDKVVSRMKTIFSHLFCLQLEEDVNLVLFGLCSESCIKDDCFPTAATQLEKLLKFDRPEISQSILDATKKIRCLK
;
A
#
# COMPACT_ATOMS: atom_id res chain seq x y z
N MET A 1 -8.48 -27.88 97.50
CA MET A 1 -9.39 -28.69 96.65
C MET A 1 -10.23 -27.74 95.80
N GLY A 2 -10.00 -27.74 94.49
CA GLY A 2 -10.74 -26.92 93.53
C GLY A 2 -11.91 -27.69 92.90
N LYS A 3 -12.87 -26.95 92.32
CA LYS A 3 -13.89 -27.48 91.40
C LYS A 3 -13.72 -26.80 90.03
N LYS A 4 -13.61 -27.65 89.01
CA LYS A 4 -13.34 -27.35 87.60
C LYS A 4 -14.54 -26.71 86.90
N SER A 5 -14.28 -25.64 86.17
CA SER A 5 -15.10 -25.12 85.06
C SER A 5 -14.64 -25.77 83.75
N ASN A 6 -15.54 -26.42 83.01
CA ASN A 6 -15.24 -27.03 81.71
C ASN A 6 -15.45 -26.03 80.58
N LYS A 7 -14.40 -25.78 79.79
CA LYS A 7 -14.44 -25.19 78.44
C LYS A 7 -15.05 -26.19 77.46
N LYS A 8 -15.94 -25.74 76.57
CA LYS A 8 -16.23 -26.38 75.27
C LYS A 8 -15.81 -25.40 74.16
N GLY A 9 -14.80 -25.80 73.38
CA GLY A 9 -14.36 -25.14 72.11
C GLY A 9 -15.33 -25.49 70.97
N SER A 10 -15.57 -24.61 70.00
CA SER A 10 -14.73 -24.23 68.83
C SER A 10 -14.66 -25.23 67.66
N GLU A 11 -15.59 -26.19 67.56
CA GLU A 11 -15.70 -27.10 66.40
C GLU A 11 -16.97 -26.91 65.54
N SER A 12 -17.84 -25.93 65.84
CA SER A 12 -19.16 -25.81 65.18
C SER A 12 -19.27 -24.80 64.02
N THR A 13 -18.22 -24.05 63.68
CA THR A 13 -18.30 -22.97 62.67
C THR A 13 -17.96 -23.41 61.24
N SER A 14 -17.03 -24.36 61.04
CA SER A 14 -16.59 -24.75 59.69
C SER A 14 -17.65 -25.54 58.91
N ALA A 15 -18.39 -26.44 59.56
CA ALA A 15 -19.44 -27.23 58.91
C ALA A 15 -20.63 -26.37 58.42
N SER A 16 -20.96 -25.28 59.13
CA SER A 16 -22.04 -24.36 58.73
C SER A 16 -21.70 -23.53 57.49
N SER A 17 -20.42 -23.21 57.28
CA SER A 17 -19.97 -22.41 56.12
C SER A 17 -19.97 -23.23 54.83
N GLU A 18 -19.61 -24.51 54.87
CA GLU A 18 -19.70 -25.41 53.70
C GLU A 18 -21.16 -25.67 53.28
N GLU A 19 -22.07 -25.90 54.23
CA GLU A 19 -23.51 -26.03 53.94
C GLU A 19 -24.13 -24.74 53.37
N LEU A 20 -23.65 -23.57 53.81
CA LEU A 20 -24.05 -22.27 53.26
C LEU A 20 -23.54 -22.05 51.82
N LEU A 21 -22.29 -22.44 51.52
CA LEU A 21 -21.72 -22.32 50.18
C LEU A 21 -22.43 -23.24 49.17
N ASN A 22 -22.94 -24.40 49.61
CA ASN A 22 -23.74 -25.30 48.78
C ASN A 22 -25.06 -24.68 48.27
N THR A 23 -25.52 -23.57 48.87
CA THR A 23 -26.71 -22.84 48.40
C THR A 23 -26.44 -21.96 47.17
N LEU A 24 -25.17 -21.72 46.83
CA LEU A 24 -24.80 -20.79 45.76
C LEU A 24 -24.87 -21.41 44.37
N GLY A 25 -24.56 -22.70 44.19
CA GLY A 25 -24.76 -23.47 42.96
C GLY A 25 -24.29 -22.75 41.68
N ASP A 26 -25.19 -21.96 41.10
CA ASP A 26 -24.92 -21.00 40.03
C ASP A 26 -24.63 -19.59 40.61
N PHE A 27 -23.36 -19.17 40.52
CA PHE A 27 -22.89 -17.87 40.99
C PHE A 27 -23.40 -16.67 40.18
N THR A 28 -24.06 -16.90 39.03
CA THR A 28 -24.71 -15.85 38.23
C THR A 28 -26.17 -15.62 38.60
N SER A 29 -26.77 -16.49 39.43
CA SER A 29 -28.16 -16.36 39.86
C SER A 29 -28.31 -15.39 41.03
N LYS A 30 -29.03 -14.30 40.78
CA LYS A 30 -29.44 -13.34 41.81
C LYS A 30 -30.22 -14.03 42.95
N GLU A 31 -31.11 -14.96 42.64
CA GLU A 31 -31.94 -15.65 43.63
C GLU A 31 -31.11 -16.51 44.59
N ASN A 32 -30.01 -17.10 44.11
CA ASN A 32 -29.09 -17.86 44.96
C ASN A 32 -28.34 -16.93 45.92
N TRP A 33 -27.86 -15.79 45.45
CA TRP A 33 -27.23 -14.77 46.30
C TRP A 33 -28.20 -14.15 47.30
N ASP A 34 -29.43 -13.82 46.91
CA ASP A 34 -30.46 -13.30 47.81
C ASP A 34 -30.75 -14.31 48.95
N LYS A 35 -30.81 -15.61 48.65
CA LYS A 35 -30.93 -16.67 49.67
C LYS A 35 -29.71 -16.73 50.58
N PHE A 36 -28.50 -16.74 50.01
CA PHE A 36 -27.25 -16.78 50.77
C PHE A 36 -27.17 -15.62 51.78
N PHE A 37 -27.42 -14.39 51.34
CA PHE A 37 -27.39 -13.22 52.22
C PHE A 37 -28.52 -13.23 53.26
N THR A 38 -29.71 -13.73 52.90
CA THR A 38 -30.82 -13.87 53.85
C THR A 38 -30.50 -14.87 54.97
N ILE A 39 -29.89 -16.01 54.65
CA ILE A 39 -29.55 -17.04 55.65
C ILE A 39 -28.42 -16.55 56.57
N ARG A 40 -27.44 -15.82 56.01
CA ARG A 40 -26.27 -15.36 56.76
C ARG A 40 -26.58 -14.25 57.78
N GLY A 41 -27.49 -13.34 57.45
CA GLY A 41 -27.88 -12.23 58.33
C GLY A 41 -26.83 -11.10 58.44
N ASN A 42 -27.10 -10.12 59.31
CA ASN A 42 -26.46 -8.80 59.27
C ASN A 42 -25.12 -8.69 60.03
N ASP A 43 -24.84 -9.61 60.95
CA ASP A 43 -23.72 -9.48 61.90
C ASP A 43 -22.43 -10.21 61.47
N ASP A 44 -22.46 -10.96 60.36
CA ASP A 44 -21.32 -11.75 59.87
C ASP A 44 -20.88 -11.33 58.46
N SER A 45 -19.76 -10.59 58.37
CA SER A 45 -19.17 -10.16 57.08
C SER A 45 -18.36 -11.28 56.44
N PHE A 46 -18.44 -11.42 55.11
CA PHE A 46 -17.65 -12.39 54.37
C PHE A 46 -16.62 -11.73 53.46
N GLU A 47 -15.42 -12.32 53.41
CA GLU A 47 -14.36 -11.86 52.52
C GLU A 47 -13.95 -12.98 51.57
N TRP A 48 -14.18 -12.76 50.28
CA TRP A 48 -13.57 -13.56 49.22
C TRP A 48 -12.10 -13.18 49.00
N TYR A 49 -11.29 -14.19 48.71
CA TYR A 49 -9.88 -14.14 48.30
C TYR A 49 -8.85 -13.67 49.33
N ALA A 50 -8.82 -12.37 49.63
CA ALA A 50 -7.76 -11.77 50.43
C ALA A 50 -8.29 -10.80 51.47
N GLU A 51 -7.65 -10.82 52.64
CA GLU A 51 -7.96 -9.96 53.77
C GLU A 51 -7.29 -8.58 53.61
N TRP A 52 -7.88 -7.55 54.22
CA TRP A 52 -7.33 -6.19 54.17
C TRP A 52 -5.85 -6.09 54.57
N SER A 53 -5.41 -6.90 55.54
CA SER A 53 -4.00 -6.89 55.98
C SER A 53 -3.01 -7.22 54.86
N GLN A 54 -3.43 -8.02 53.87
CA GLN A 54 -2.61 -8.41 52.73
C GLN A 54 -2.76 -7.39 51.58
N LEU A 55 -3.96 -6.82 51.42
CA LEU A 55 -4.28 -5.89 50.34
C LEU A 55 -3.80 -4.46 50.58
N ARG A 56 -3.70 -4.02 51.84
CA ARG A 56 -3.49 -2.61 52.20
C ARG A 56 -2.35 -1.93 51.45
N GLY A 57 -1.15 -2.54 51.44
CA GLY A 57 0.02 -1.94 50.79
C GLY A 57 -0.16 -1.84 49.27
N PRO A 58 -0.28 -2.99 48.58
CA PRO A 58 -0.41 -3.04 47.12
C PRO A 58 -1.60 -2.24 46.57
N LEU A 59 -2.76 -2.30 47.23
CA LEU A 59 -3.97 -1.61 46.77
C LEU A 59 -3.86 -0.09 46.93
N LEU A 60 -3.37 0.40 48.07
CA LEU A 60 -3.27 1.85 48.31
C LEU A 60 -2.22 2.52 47.41
N SER A 61 -1.20 1.80 46.95
CA SER A 61 -0.24 2.33 45.98
C SER A 61 -0.81 2.51 44.56
N LEU A 62 -1.92 1.84 44.25
CA LEU A 62 -2.56 1.91 42.93
C LEU A 62 -3.67 2.96 42.87
N LEU A 63 -4.32 3.25 44.00
CA LEU A 63 -5.36 4.26 44.06
C LEU A 63 -4.75 5.68 44.02
N PRO A 64 -5.42 6.66 43.39
CA PRO A 64 -4.97 8.04 43.47
C PRO A 64 -4.91 8.51 44.94
N PRO A 65 -4.04 9.47 45.30
CA PRO A 65 -3.87 9.88 46.70
C PRO A 65 -5.21 10.31 47.33
N PRO A 66 -5.51 9.95 48.59
CA PRO A 66 -6.77 10.32 49.24
C PRO A 66 -6.92 11.84 49.41
N SER A 67 -5.81 12.57 49.43
CA SER A 67 -5.75 14.03 49.47
C SER A 67 -6.08 14.73 48.13
N SER A 68 -6.37 13.98 47.06
CA SER A 68 -6.69 14.57 45.76
C SER A 68 -8.01 15.36 45.82
N SER A 69 -8.06 16.46 45.06
CA SER A 69 -9.24 17.33 44.94
C SER A 69 -9.64 17.47 43.46
N PRO A 70 -10.83 17.00 43.04
CA PRO A 70 -11.84 16.30 43.84
C PRO A 70 -11.35 14.92 44.32
N HIS A 71 -12.03 14.36 45.33
CA HIS A 71 -11.70 13.01 45.82
C HIS A 71 -11.88 11.96 44.71
N PRO A 72 -11.02 10.93 44.67
CA PRO A 72 -11.11 9.85 43.69
C PRO A 72 -12.46 9.13 43.79
N GLN A 73 -13.16 9.00 42.66
CA GLN A 73 -14.40 8.25 42.54
C GLN A 73 -14.07 6.77 42.38
N ILE A 74 -14.46 5.95 43.37
CA ILE A 74 -14.19 4.51 43.39
C ILE A 74 -15.52 3.75 43.23
N LEU A 75 -15.55 2.78 42.32
CA LEU A 75 -16.65 1.82 42.19
C LEU A 75 -16.21 0.45 42.75
N VAL A 76 -17.07 -0.17 43.55
CA VAL A 76 -16.93 -1.56 44.03
C VAL A 76 -18.13 -2.37 43.53
N PRO A 77 -18.02 -3.05 42.38
CA PRO A 77 -19.06 -3.94 41.86
C PRO A 77 -19.04 -5.30 42.55
N GLY A 78 -20.20 -5.96 42.59
CA GLY A 78 -20.38 -7.22 43.31
C GLY A 78 -19.96 -7.09 44.78
N CYS A 79 -20.31 -5.98 45.43
CA CYS A 79 -19.73 -5.62 46.72
C CYS A 79 -20.03 -6.64 47.83
N GLY A 80 -21.13 -7.40 47.69
CA GLY A 80 -21.62 -8.31 48.71
C GLY A 80 -21.69 -7.63 50.09
N ASN A 81 -21.38 -8.39 51.14
CA ASN A 81 -21.29 -7.90 52.52
C ASN A 81 -19.84 -7.70 53.01
N SER A 82 -18.90 -7.49 52.07
CA SER A 82 -17.48 -7.24 52.37
C SER A 82 -17.29 -5.93 53.14
N ARG A 83 -16.29 -5.88 54.01
CA ARG A 83 -15.92 -4.67 54.77
C ARG A 83 -14.90 -3.80 54.03
N LEU A 84 -14.46 -4.20 52.84
CA LEU A 84 -13.45 -3.51 52.05
C LEU A 84 -13.76 -2.01 51.89
N SER A 85 -15.00 -1.68 51.52
CA SER A 85 -15.44 -0.30 51.34
C SER A 85 -15.46 0.49 52.66
N GLU A 86 -15.84 -0.14 53.77
CA GLU A 86 -15.80 0.49 55.11
C GLU A 86 -14.38 0.89 55.49
N ILE A 87 -13.42 0.02 55.18
CA ILE A 87 -12.02 0.17 55.50
C ILE A 87 -11.36 1.22 54.61
N LEU A 88 -11.64 1.20 53.29
CA LEU A 88 -11.15 2.22 52.35
C LEU A 88 -11.68 3.61 52.72
N TYR A 89 -12.94 3.72 53.14
CA TYR A 89 -13.48 4.98 53.66
C TYR A 89 -12.70 5.48 54.88
N GLY A 90 -12.41 4.58 55.83
CA GLY A 90 -11.56 4.89 56.98
C GLY A 90 -10.11 5.25 56.63
N ALA A 91 -9.63 4.81 55.46
CA ALA A 91 -8.32 5.15 54.91
C ALA A 91 -8.30 6.49 54.16
N GLY A 92 -9.41 7.24 54.13
CA GLY A 92 -9.49 8.59 53.55
C GLY A 92 -10.10 8.65 52.15
N PHE A 93 -10.78 7.59 51.69
CA PHE A 93 -11.47 7.56 50.40
C PHE A 93 -13.00 7.68 50.59
N PRO A 94 -13.56 8.88 50.71
CA PRO A 94 -14.97 9.03 51.07
C PRO A 94 -15.93 8.74 49.89
N ALA A 95 -15.48 8.93 48.65
CA ALA A 95 -16.31 8.86 47.45
C ALA A 95 -16.34 7.43 46.84
N ILE A 96 -16.90 6.49 47.60
CA ILE A 96 -17.04 5.08 47.18
C ILE A 96 -18.50 4.82 46.81
N THR A 97 -18.72 4.23 45.63
CA THR A 97 -20.01 3.71 45.18
C THR A 97 -19.94 2.19 45.13
N ASN A 98 -20.87 1.53 45.81
CA ASN A 98 -20.98 0.08 45.87
C ASN A 98 -22.21 -0.36 45.08
N ILE A 99 -22.05 -1.39 44.27
CA ILE A 99 -23.16 -2.01 43.54
C ILE A 99 -23.20 -3.52 43.71
N ASP A 100 -24.41 -4.05 43.73
CA ASP A 100 -24.69 -5.49 43.74
C ASP A 100 -26.10 -5.71 43.18
N PHE A 101 -26.32 -6.79 42.45
CA PHE A 101 -27.66 -7.12 41.93
C PHE A 101 -28.64 -7.60 43.02
N SER A 102 -28.13 -7.98 44.19
CA SER A 102 -28.90 -8.43 45.35
C SER A 102 -29.43 -7.22 46.11
N LYS A 103 -30.76 -7.09 46.13
CA LYS A 103 -31.42 -6.05 46.93
C LYS A 103 -31.24 -6.28 48.42
N VAL A 104 -31.13 -7.55 48.84
CA VAL A 104 -30.96 -7.95 50.24
C VAL A 104 -29.67 -7.33 50.78
N VAL A 105 -28.54 -7.65 50.15
CA VAL A 105 -27.22 -7.22 50.66
C VAL A 105 -27.03 -5.70 50.60
N ILE A 106 -27.50 -5.05 49.53
CA ILE A 106 -27.44 -3.59 49.41
C ILE A 106 -28.25 -2.90 50.50
N SER A 107 -29.43 -3.44 50.84
CA SER A 107 -30.27 -2.86 51.90
C SER A 107 -29.58 -2.97 53.27
N ASP A 108 -28.92 -4.10 53.55
CA ASP A 108 -28.23 -4.32 54.81
C ASP A 108 -26.96 -3.49 54.94
N MET A 109 -26.14 -3.46 53.88
CA MET A 109 -24.93 -2.64 53.86
C MET A 109 -25.21 -1.14 53.93
N LEU A 110 -26.29 -0.67 53.30
CA LEU A 110 -26.74 0.71 53.43
C LEU A 110 -27.10 1.03 54.89
N ARG A 111 -27.95 0.22 55.54
CA ARG A 111 -28.36 0.44 56.94
C ARG A 111 -27.16 0.45 57.89
N ARG A 112 -26.22 -0.46 57.66
CA ARG A 112 -24.98 -0.60 58.45
C ARG A 112 -24.06 0.62 58.33
N ASN A 113 -24.03 1.29 57.19
CA ASN A 113 -23.06 2.34 56.90
C ASN A 113 -23.63 3.78 56.87
N LEU A 114 -24.95 3.94 56.82
CA LEU A 114 -25.60 5.24 56.60
C LEU A 114 -25.22 6.33 57.62
N ARG A 115 -25.02 5.96 58.89
CA ARG A 115 -24.70 6.93 59.97
C ARG A 115 -23.23 7.34 59.97
N ASP A 116 -22.32 6.38 59.88
CA ASP A 116 -20.88 6.62 60.05
C ASP A 116 -20.19 7.00 58.73
N ARG A 117 -20.77 6.66 57.58
CA ARG A 117 -20.17 6.83 56.24
C ARG A 117 -21.18 7.43 55.26
N PRO A 118 -21.74 8.62 55.54
CA PRO A 118 -22.88 9.18 54.80
C PRO A 118 -22.59 9.53 53.33
N VAL A 119 -21.32 9.67 52.94
CA VAL A 119 -20.91 9.96 51.55
C VAL A 119 -20.88 8.69 50.69
N MET A 120 -20.72 7.52 51.30
CA MET A 120 -20.64 6.24 50.61
C MET A 120 -22.00 5.85 50.04
N LYS A 121 -22.03 5.45 48.76
CA LYS A 121 -23.25 5.10 48.04
C LYS A 121 -23.40 3.59 47.93
N TRP A 122 -24.64 3.12 48.00
CA TRP A 122 -25.02 1.71 47.84
C TRP A 122 -26.20 1.64 46.87
N ARG A 123 -26.09 0.88 45.78
CA ARG A 123 -27.11 0.80 44.73
C ARG A 123 -27.34 -0.64 44.29
N VAL A 124 -28.61 -1.01 44.12
CA VAL A 124 -28.96 -2.28 43.47
C VAL A 124 -28.75 -2.09 41.97
N MET A 125 -27.80 -2.84 41.39
CA MET A 125 -27.46 -2.72 39.97
C MET A 125 -26.73 -3.96 39.49
N ASP A 126 -27.04 -4.37 38.27
CA ASP A 126 -26.32 -5.43 37.56
C ASP A 126 -25.02 -4.85 36.97
N MET A 127 -23.88 -5.48 37.28
CA MET A 127 -22.57 -5.03 36.81
C MET A 127 -22.36 -5.27 35.30
N THR A 128 -23.16 -6.11 34.65
CA THR A 128 -23.13 -6.31 33.19
C THR A 128 -23.87 -5.23 32.40
N ALA A 129 -24.63 -4.37 33.08
CA ALA A 129 -25.42 -3.29 32.49
C ALA A 129 -25.52 -2.09 33.46
N MET A 130 -24.42 -1.37 33.65
CA MET A 130 -24.31 -0.29 34.63
C MET A 130 -24.93 1.02 34.14
N GLN A 131 -25.75 1.64 35.00
CA GLN A 131 -26.43 2.91 34.70
C GLN A 131 -25.60 4.12 35.14
N PHE A 132 -24.32 4.13 34.79
CA PHE A 132 -23.40 5.25 34.99
C PHE A 132 -23.06 5.91 33.66
N MET A 133 -22.67 7.18 33.69
CA MET A 133 -22.13 7.86 32.52
C MET A 133 -20.73 7.32 32.21
N ASP A 134 -20.33 7.45 30.96
CA ASP A 134 -18.96 7.17 30.51
C ASP A 134 -17.97 8.01 31.31
N GLU A 135 -16.77 7.49 31.55
CA GLU A 135 -15.66 8.20 32.20
C GLU A 135 -16.02 8.84 33.56
N THR A 136 -16.77 8.11 34.39
CA THR A 136 -17.19 8.56 35.72
C THR A 136 -16.17 8.25 36.83
N PHE A 137 -15.51 7.09 36.77
CA PHE A 137 -14.71 6.57 37.89
C PHE A 137 -13.20 6.65 37.65
N ASP A 138 -12.47 6.91 38.73
CA ASP A 138 -11.00 6.91 38.76
C ASP A 138 -10.46 5.51 39.06
N ALA A 139 -11.21 4.70 39.80
CA ALA A 139 -10.88 3.29 40.02
C ALA A 139 -12.13 2.41 40.11
N VAL A 140 -12.02 1.18 39.60
CA VAL A 140 -13.00 0.10 39.78
C VAL A 140 -12.30 -1.04 40.49
N LEU A 141 -12.82 -1.47 41.65
CA LEU A 141 -12.22 -2.50 42.49
C LEU A 141 -13.12 -3.74 42.51
N ASP A 142 -12.76 -4.73 41.70
CA ASP A 142 -13.44 -6.02 41.62
C ASP A 142 -12.79 -7.03 42.57
N LYS A 143 -13.62 -7.74 43.34
CA LYS A 143 -13.16 -8.81 44.22
C LYS A 143 -14.01 -10.06 44.05
N GLY A 144 -13.76 -10.76 42.94
CA GLY A 144 -14.45 -12.01 42.57
C GLY A 144 -15.76 -11.82 41.85
N GLY A 145 -16.08 -10.58 41.44
CA GLY A 145 -17.25 -10.31 40.62
C GLY A 145 -17.06 -10.87 39.22
N LEU A 146 -15.87 -10.66 38.62
CA LEU A 146 -15.56 -11.24 37.31
C LEU A 146 -15.56 -12.77 37.35
N ASP A 147 -14.96 -13.37 38.38
CA ASP A 147 -14.89 -14.84 38.49
C ASP A 147 -16.30 -15.45 38.59
N ALA A 148 -17.20 -14.82 39.35
CA ALA A 148 -18.60 -15.25 39.45
C ALA A 148 -19.35 -15.20 38.10
N LEU A 149 -18.97 -14.30 37.19
CA LEU A 149 -19.56 -14.19 35.85
C LEU A 149 -18.90 -15.09 34.79
N MET A 150 -17.78 -15.72 35.13
CA MET A 150 -16.94 -16.50 34.21
C MET A 150 -17.01 -18.01 34.45
N GLU A 151 -18.09 -18.49 35.08
CA GLU A 151 -18.30 -19.92 35.30
C GLU A 151 -18.12 -20.73 34.00
N PRO A 152 -17.24 -21.76 33.97
CA PRO A 152 -16.86 -22.44 32.73
C PRO A 152 -18.03 -23.01 31.92
N GLU A 153 -19.12 -23.41 32.59
CA GLU A 153 -20.32 -23.94 31.94
C GLU A 153 -21.16 -22.88 31.22
N LEU A 154 -21.05 -21.61 31.63
CA LEU A 154 -21.79 -20.48 31.08
C LEU A 154 -21.00 -19.69 30.03
N GLY A 155 -19.67 -19.86 30.02
CA GLY A 155 -18.77 -19.22 29.06
C GLY A 155 -18.57 -17.72 29.30
N PRO A 156 -17.84 -17.02 28.41
CA PRO A 156 -17.29 -15.70 28.71
C PRO A 156 -18.27 -14.53 28.53
N LYS A 157 -19.51 -14.78 28.10
CA LYS A 157 -20.42 -13.73 27.62
C LYS A 157 -20.72 -12.67 28.68
N LEU A 158 -21.00 -13.06 29.92
CA LEU A 158 -21.33 -12.12 31.00
C LEU A 158 -20.08 -11.35 31.45
N GLY A 159 -18.92 -12.02 31.53
CA GLY A 159 -17.65 -11.34 31.79
C GLY A 159 -17.30 -10.32 30.70
N ASP A 160 -17.55 -10.64 29.43
CA ASP A 160 -17.34 -9.74 28.30
C ASP A 160 -18.17 -8.45 28.41
N GLN A 161 -19.45 -8.59 28.76
CA GLN A 161 -20.37 -7.48 29.00
C GLN A 161 -19.90 -6.62 30.19
N TYR A 162 -19.53 -7.26 31.30
CA TYR A 162 -19.02 -6.56 32.47
C TYR A 162 -17.73 -5.79 32.18
N LEU A 163 -16.73 -6.42 31.54
CA LEU A 163 -15.48 -5.72 31.22
C LEU A 163 -15.69 -4.58 30.22
N SER A 164 -16.68 -4.70 29.31
CA SER A 164 -17.06 -3.60 28.42
C SER A 164 -17.62 -2.41 29.20
N GLU A 165 -18.47 -2.65 30.20
CA GLU A 165 -18.95 -1.61 31.11
C GLU A 165 -17.81 -0.96 31.90
N VAL A 166 -16.87 -1.75 32.42
CA VAL A 166 -15.67 -1.25 33.11
C VAL A 166 -14.86 -0.32 32.21
N LYS A 167 -14.58 -0.72 30.95
CA LYS A 167 -13.86 0.12 29.97
C LYS A 167 -14.56 1.45 29.72
N ARG A 168 -15.89 1.42 29.64
CA ARG A 168 -16.74 2.59 29.37
C ARG A 168 -16.75 3.59 30.52
N ILE A 169 -16.93 3.13 31.76
CA ILE A 169 -17.10 4.00 32.93
C ILE A 169 -15.78 4.54 33.49
N LEU A 170 -14.63 3.95 33.14
CA LEU A 170 -13.32 4.41 33.60
C LEU A 170 -12.86 5.64 32.83
N LYS A 171 -12.40 6.66 33.56
CA LYS A 171 -11.71 7.83 33.00
C LYS A 171 -10.39 7.43 32.36
N SER A 172 -9.87 8.28 31.47
CA SER A 172 -8.46 8.24 31.09
C SER A 172 -7.55 8.30 32.33
N GLY A 173 -6.56 7.42 32.42
CA GLY A 173 -5.72 7.19 33.61
C GLY A 173 -6.40 6.42 34.75
N GLY A 174 -7.68 6.07 34.59
CA GLY A 174 -8.43 5.27 35.55
C GLY A 174 -7.97 3.82 35.57
N LYS A 175 -8.11 3.17 36.73
CA LYS A 175 -7.60 1.79 36.94
C LYS A 175 -8.72 0.81 37.27
N PHE A 176 -8.76 -0.29 36.53
CA PHE A 176 -9.46 -1.50 36.94
C PHE A 176 -8.52 -2.36 37.79
N ILE A 177 -8.95 -2.73 38.99
CA ILE A 177 -8.18 -3.54 39.95
C ILE A 177 -9.00 -4.79 40.25
N CYS A 178 -8.61 -5.92 39.68
CA CYS A 178 -9.34 -7.18 39.75
C CYS A 178 -8.60 -8.19 40.64
N LEU A 179 -9.21 -8.56 41.76
CA LEU A 179 -8.75 -9.64 42.62
C LEU A 179 -9.40 -10.95 42.15
N THR A 180 -8.59 -11.91 41.73
CA THR A 180 -9.02 -13.17 41.11
C THR A 180 -8.12 -14.33 41.53
N LEU A 181 -8.60 -15.57 41.34
CA LEU A 181 -7.77 -16.78 41.38
C LEU A 181 -6.98 -17.02 40.09
N ALA A 182 -7.10 -16.12 39.10
CA ALA A 182 -6.30 -16.13 37.87
C ALA A 182 -6.41 -17.44 37.10
N GLU A 183 -7.62 -18.00 37.01
CA GLU A 183 -7.89 -19.15 36.16
C GLU A 183 -7.64 -18.78 34.69
N SER A 184 -7.21 -19.77 33.90
CA SER A 184 -6.73 -19.53 32.52
C SER A 184 -7.76 -18.84 31.64
N HIS A 185 -9.04 -19.21 31.76
CA HIS A 185 -10.13 -18.60 30.99
C HIS A 185 -10.45 -17.16 31.42
N VAL A 186 -10.30 -16.82 32.71
CA VAL A 186 -10.45 -15.45 33.23
C VAL A 186 -9.30 -14.57 32.74
N LEU A 187 -8.05 -15.06 32.84
CA LEU A 187 -6.87 -14.34 32.35
C LEU A 187 -6.93 -14.12 30.85
N ALA A 188 -7.34 -15.13 30.07
CA ALA A 188 -7.47 -15.02 28.62
C ALA A 188 -8.42 -13.87 28.23
N LEU A 189 -9.60 -13.77 28.89
CA LEU A 189 -10.54 -12.68 28.62
C LEU A 189 -9.99 -11.32 29.08
N LEU A 190 -9.43 -11.24 30.30
CA LEU A 190 -8.87 -9.99 30.84
C LEU A 190 -7.77 -9.43 29.93
N PHE A 191 -6.80 -10.26 29.57
CA PHE A 191 -5.64 -9.88 28.78
C PHE A 191 -6.04 -9.43 27.38
N ALA A 192 -6.97 -10.15 26.73
CA ALA A 192 -7.50 -9.76 25.43
C ALA A 192 -8.31 -8.47 25.49
N LYS A 193 -9.22 -8.31 26.46
CA LYS A 193 -10.08 -7.12 26.57
C LYS A 193 -9.33 -5.83 26.86
N PHE A 194 -8.24 -5.93 27.61
CA PHE A 194 -7.37 -4.83 27.97
C PHE A 194 -6.03 -4.88 27.21
N ARG A 195 -6.06 -5.37 25.96
CA ARG A 195 -4.87 -5.39 25.09
C ARG A 195 -4.46 -4.00 24.61
N PHE A 196 -5.37 -3.32 23.92
CA PHE A 196 -5.10 -2.06 23.23
C PHE A 196 -5.63 -0.86 24.02
N GLY A 197 -4.78 0.14 24.26
CA GLY A 197 -5.11 1.34 25.05
C GLY A 197 -5.06 1.12 26.56
N TRP A 198 -4.42 0.04 27.02
CA TRP A 198 -4.31 -0.27 28.44
C TRP A 198 -2.92 -0.81 28.80
N ASN A 199 -2.41 -0.32 29.93
CA ASN A 199 -1.23 -0.87 30.57
C ASN A 199 -1.66 -1.85 31.66
N MET A 200 -1.03 -3.03 31.69
CA MET A 200 -1.42 -4.09 32.59
C MET A 200 -0.28 -4.54 33.49
N SER A 201 -0.62 -4.84 34.74
CA SER A 201 0.31 -5.48 35.68
C SER A 201 -0.40 -6.56 36.50
N VAL A 202 0.34 -7.58 36.91
CA VAL A 202 -0.16 -8.66 37.76
C VAL A 202 0.68 -8.78 39.01
N HIS A 203 0.01 -8.76 40.16
CA HIS A 203 0.63 -8.81 41.48
C HIS A 203 0.18 -10.10 42.18
N ALA A 204 1.11 -10.81 42.81
CA ALA A 204 0.76 -11.93 43.69
C ALA A 204 0.49 -11.42 45.10
N ILE A 205 -0.69 -11.72 45.66
CA ILE A 205 -1.04 -11.31 47.02
C ILE A 205 -0.42 -12.31 48.02
N PRO A 206 0.40 -11.87 49.00
CA PRO A 206 1.07 -12.78 49.92
C PRO A 206 0.08 -13.59 50.77
N GLN A 207 0.19 -14.92 50.78
CA GLN A 207 -0.58 -15.78 51.68
C GLN A 207 0.06 -15.90 53.07
N LYS A 208 -0.76 -16.08 54.11
CA LYS A 208 -0.25 -16.51 55.44
C LYS A 208 0.14 -17.98 55.36
N SER A 209 1.33 -18.32 55.88
CA SER A 209 1.84 -19.69 55.91
C SER A 209 0.89 -20.62 56.67
N SER A 210 0.06 -21.37 55.96
CA SER A 210 -0.69 -22.49 56.51
C SER A 210 -0.40 -23.74 55.69
N SER A 211 -0.35 -24.89 56.34
CA SER A 211 0.28 -26.13 55.86
C SER A 211 -0.51 -26.91 54.79
N LYS A 212 -1.28 -26.24 53.93
CA LYS A 212 -1.95 -26.86 52.77
C LYS A 212 -1.72 -26.01 51.52
N ALA A 213 -1.62 -26.65 50.35
CA ALA A 213 -1.53 -25.97 49.07
C ALA A 213 -2.84 -25.23 48.76
N SER A 214 -2.96 -23.98 49.22
CA SER A 214 -4.09 -23.09 48.95
C SER A 214 -3.89 -22.31 47.66
N LEU A 215 -4.98 -22.15 46.88
CA LEU A 215 -5.00 -21.29 45.69
C LEU A 215 -4.61 -19.86 46.06
N GLN A 216 -3.65 -19.27 45.33
CA GLN A 216 -3.17 -17.91 45.56
C GLN A 216 -4.03 -16.89 44.83
N THR A 217 -4.32 -15.79 45.53
CA THR A 217 -4.99 -14.63 44.97
C THR A 217 -4.00 -13.77 44.21
N PHE A 218 -4.41 -13.34 43.02
CA PHE A 218 -3.69 -12.38 42.21
C PHE A 218 -4.51 -11.11 42.09
N MET A 219 -3.81 -9.99 41.91
CA MET A 219 -4.40 -8.69 41.61
C MET A 219 -3.94 -8.30 40.21
N VAL A 220 -4.87 -8.34 39.26
CA VAL A 220 -4.66 -7.90 37.89
C VAL A 220 -5.10 -6.44 37.80
N VAL A 221 -4.21 -5.58 37.35
CA VAL A 221 -4.45 -4.14 37.22
C VAL A 221 -4.42 -3.79 35.75
N ALA A 222 -5.46 -3.11 35.26
CA ALA A 222 -5.51 -2.51 33.93
C ALA A 222 -5.71 -1.00 34.06
N GLU A 223 -4.77 -0.21 33.56
CA GLU A 223 -4.79 1.25 33.56
C GLU A 223 -5.11 1.77 32.16
N LYS A 224 -6.12 2.64 32.05
CA LYS A 224 -6.56 3.21 30.77
C LYS A 224 -5.56 4.25 30.31
N GLU A 225 -4.93 4.05 29.16
CA GLU A 225 -3.96 4.98 28.60
C GLU A 225 -4.52 5.71 27.37
N ASN A 226 -4.03 6.92 27.11
CA ASN A 226 -4.32 7.64 25.86
C ASN A 226 -3.40 7.21 24.71
N SER A 227 -2.36 6.42 25.03
CA SER A 227 -1.39 5.92 24.06
C SER A 227 -1.90 4.64 23.40
N SER A 228 -1.67 4.51 22.11
CA SER A 228 -1.89 3.25 21.37
C SER A 228 -0.66 2.34 21.40
N ILE A 229 0.42 2.72 22.10
CA ILE A 229 1.63 1.90 22.24
C ILE A 229 1.30 0.72 23.16
N LEU A 230 1.62 -0.49 22.70
CA LEU A 230 1.46 -1.69 23.51
C LEU A 230 2.64 -1.87 24.45
N HIS A 231 2.35 -2.14 25.71
CA HIS A 231 3.35 -2.53 26.70
C HIS A 231 3.15 -4.00 27.07
N GLN A 232 4.24 -4.72 27.30
CA GLN A 232 4.16 -6.06 27.91
C GLN A 232 3.52 -5.94 29.30
N ILE A 233 2.70 -6.92 29.66
CA ILE A 233 2.12 -7.05 30.98
C ILE A 233 3.25 -7.26 31.99
N ALA A 234 3.34 -6.35 32.96
CA ALA A 234 4.36 -6.41 34.00
C ALA A 234 3.98 -7.45 35.08
N SER A 235 4.85 -8.43 35.32
CA SER A 235 4.73 -9.34 36.46
C SER A 235 5.49 -8.78 37.66
N LEU A 236 4.78 -8.54 38.77
CA LEU A 236 5.34 -7.97 40.00
C LEU A 236 5.51 -9.02 41.10
N PHE A 237 5.93 -10.22 40.70
CA PHE A 237 6.21 -11.34 41.57
C PHE A 237 7.30 -12.24 40.95
N ASN A 238 8.08 -12.93 41.80
CA ASN A 238 9.02 -13.93 41.31
C ASN A 238 8.30 -15.26 41.12
N HIS A 239 8.41 -15.85 39.92
CA HIS A 239 7.80 -17.15 39.60
C HIS A 239 8.25 -18.28 40.56
N SER A 240 9.49 -18.20 41.06
CA SER A 240 10.06 -19.16 42.01
C SER A 240 9.59 -18.98 43.46
N SER A 241 8.88 -17.89 43.79
CA SER A 241 8.42 -17.58 45.16
C SER A 241 6.91 -17.66 45.35
N LEU A 242 6.16 -18.18 44.37
CA LEU A 242 4.71 -18.36 44.48
C LEU A 242 4.38 -19.48 45.48
N GLY A 243 3.43 -19.22 46.38
CA GLY A 243 2.99 -20.16 47.41
C GLY A 243 1.83 -21.07 46.99
N CYS A 244 1.46 -21.07 45.70
CA CYS A 244 0.31 -21.80 45.17
C CYS A 244 0.65 -23.21 44.66
N ASN A 245 -0.41 -23.95 44.32
CA ASN A 245 -0.30 -25.24 43.63
C ASN A 245 0.41 -25.07 42.27
N GLY A 246 1.26 -26.05 41.89
CA GLY A 246 2.06 -26.01 40.66
C GLY A 246 1.24 -25.74 39.39
N ASN A 247 0.01 -26.24 39.30
CA ASN A 247 -0.87 -26.01 38.16
C ASN A 247 -1.29 -24.52 38.02
N GLN A 248 -1.56 -23.82 39.13
CA GLN A 248 -1.95 -22.41 39.10
C GLN A 248 -0.76 -21.51 38.73
N ALA A 249 0.43 -21.81 39.27
CA ALA A 249 1.67 -21.11 38.95
C ALA A 249 2.08 -21.25 37.47
N VAL A 250 1.91 -22.45 36.90
CA VAL A 250 2.15 -22.71 35.47
C VAL A 250 1.13 -21.96 34.62
N GLY A 251 -0.16 -22.05 34.94
CA GLY A 251 -1.23 -21.43 34.14
C GLY A 251 -1.09 -19.91 34.02
N ILE A 252 -0.74 -19.21 35.11
CA ILE A 252 -0.52 -17.75 35.05
C ILE A 252 0.73 -17.38 34.26
N HIS A 253 1.80 -18.18 34.35
CA HIS A 253 3.02 -17.94 33.59
C HIS A 253 2.76 -18.12 32.09
N GLU A 254 2.09 -19.22 31.71
CA GLU A 254 1.70 -19.47 30.32
C GLU A 254 0.80 -18.36 29.77
N ALA A 255 -0.21 -17.92 30.53
CA ALA A 255 -1.09 -16.85 30.10
C ALA A 255 -0.35 -15.52 29.88
N LEU A 256 0.58 -15.16 30.79
CA LEU A 256 1.40 -13.96 30.68
C LEU A 256 2.34 -14.02 29.47
N GLU A 257 3.06 -15.13 29.29
CA GLU A 257 3.99 -15.29 28.17
C GLU A 257 3.26 -15.30 26.82
N ASN A 258 2.12 -15.98 26.72
CA ASN A 258 1.30 -16.01 25.51
C ASN A 258 0.84 -14.60 25.11
N GLU A 259 0.29 -13.83 26.06
CA GLU A 259 -0.14 -12.47 25.79
C GLU A 259 1.04 -11.53 25.50
N ASN A 260 2.15 -11.65 26.23
CA ASN A 260 3.35 -10.82 26.00
C ASN A 260 4.05 -11.15 24.68
N GLN A 261 3.95 -12.38 24.19
CA GLN A 261 4.36 -12.76 22.84
C GLN A 261 3.52 -12.02 21.80
N ILE A 262 2.19 -12.05 21.93
CA ILE A 262 1.28 -11.30 21.05
C ILE A 262 1.62 -9.79 21.08
N ARG A 263 1.77 -9.20 22.27
CA ARG A 263 2.11 -7.77 22.42
C ARG A 263 3.48 -7.41 21.81
N ARG A 264 4.46 -8.32 21.85
CA ARG A 264 5.78 -8.12 21.19
C ARG A 264 5.69 -8.14 19.67
N GLU A 265 4.85 -9.02 19.12
CA GLU A 265 4.61 -9.07 17.67
C GLU A 265 4.05 -7.75 17.14
N TYR A 266 3.15 -7.12 17.91
CA TYR A 266 2.62 -5.80 17.58
C TYR A 266 3.63 -4.64 17.70
N LEU A 267 4.69 -4.77 18.50
CA LEU A 267 5.70 -3.73 18.74
C LEU A 267 6.80 -3.64 17.67
N ASN A 268 7.13 -4.76 17.00
CA ASN A 268 8.26 -4.86 16.06
C ASN A 268 7.93 -4.41 14.61
N GLY A 269 6.81 -3.70 14.42
CA GLY A 269 6.06 -3.68 13.16
C GLY A 269 6.74 -3.13 11.89
N SER A 270 6.27 -3.65 10.75
CA SER A 270 5.90 -2.85 9.57
C SER A 270 4.79 -3.46 8.69
N ASP A 271 4.40 -4.74 8.86
CA ASP A 271 3.33 -5.39 8.06
C ASP A 271 2.30 -6.16 8.93
N ILE A 272 1.73 -5.52 9.95
CA ILE A 272 0.74 -6.17 10.81
C ILE A 272 -0.65 -6.09 10.16
N LEU A 273 -1.21 -7.26 9.85
CA LEU A 273 -2.60 -7.42 9.43
C LEU A 273 -3.50 -7.54 10.66
N TYR A 274 -4.29 -6.50 10.93
CA TYR A 274 -5.24 -6.52 12.05
C TYR A 274 -6.48 -7.35 11.71
N SER A 275 -6.97 -8.16 12.65
CA SER A 275 -8.29 -8.79 12.53
C SER A 275 -9.40 -7.79 12.88
N LEU A 276 -10.64 -8.08 12.47
CA LEU A 276 -11.79 -7.27 12.88
C LEU A 276 -11.96 -7.24 14.41
N GLU A 277 -11.62 -8.33 15.09
CA GLU A 277 -11.66 -8.42 16.55
C GLU A 277 -10.63 -7.49 17.20
N ASP A 278 -9.38 -7.46 16.70
CA ASP A 278 -8.35 -6.54 17.22
C ASP A 278 -8.78 -5.08 17.10
N LEU A 279 -9.41 -4.74 15.97
CA LEU A 279 -9.94 -3.41 15.70
C LEU A 279 -11.09 -3.04 16.66
N GLN A 280 -12.02 -3.98 16.91
CA GLN A 280 -13.09 -3.80 17.91
C GLN A 280 -12.54 -3.66 19.33
N LEU A 281 -11.41 -4.29 19.63
CA LEU A 281 -10.72 -4.15 20.92
C LEU A 281 -9.98 -2.80 21.07
N GLY A 282 -9.78 -2.07 19.97
CA GLY A 282 -9.22 -0.71 19.93
C GLY A 282 -7.82 -0.60 19.35
N ALA A 283 -7.32 -1.59 18.60
CA ALA A 283 -5.95 -1.61 18.08
C ALA A 283 -5.53 -0.38 17.26
N LYS A 284 -6.49 0.31 16.62
CA LYS A 284 -6.28 1.53 15.84
C LYS A 284 -7.16 2.69 16.30
N GLY A 285 -7.46 2.70 17.60
CA GLY A 285 -8.29 3.72 18.24
C GLY A 285 -9.78 3.56 17.90
N ASP A 286 -10.54 4.63 18.16
CA ASP A 286 -11.97 4.67 17.88
C ASP A 286 -12.21 4.77 16.37
N LEU A 287 -12.73 3.68 15.79
CA LEU A 287 -13.07 3.61 14.38
C LEU A 287 -14.40 4.32 14.06
N THR A 288 -15.25 4.61 15.04
CA THR A 288 -16.44 5.45 14.80
C THR A 288 -16.07 6.89 14.49
N LYS A 289 -14.81 7.29 14.74
CA LYS A 289 -14.26 8.59 14.43
C LYS A 289 -13.25 8.51 13.30
N LEU A 290 -13.21 9.59 12.52
CA LEU A 290 -12.14 9.82 11.55
C LEU A 290 -10.88 10.28 12.31
N SER A 291 -9.71 9.84 11.87
CA SER A 291 -8.43 10.39 12.32
C SER A 291 -7.55 10.67 11.12
N GLN A 292 -7.19 11.94 10.95
CA GLN A 292 -6.41 12.42 9.82
C GLN A 292 -5.16 11.58 9.57
N GLY A 293 -5.00 11.10 8.33
CA GLY A 293 -3.82 10.33 7.92
C GLY A 293 -3.73 8.93 8.52
N ARG A 294 -4.78 8.42 9.19
CA ARG A 294 -4.80 7.05 9.72
C ARG A 294 -4.73 6.07 8.55
N ARG A 295 -3.75 5.17 8.59
CA ARG A 295 -3.58 4.05 7.66
C ARG A 295 -3.21 2.77 8.39
N PHE A 296 -3.84 1.66 8.02
CA PHE A 296 -3.42 0.31 8.45
C PHE A 296 -3.97 -0.79 7.53
N GLU A 297 -3.29 -1.92 7.49
CA GLU A 297 -3.75 -3.13 6.79
C GLU A 297 -4.59 -4.02 7.73
N LEU A 298 -5.58 -4.69 7.17
CA LEU A 298 -6.48 -5.55 7.93
C LEU A 298 -6.96 -6.74 7.10
N THR A 299 -7.42 -7.77 7.79
CA THR A 299 -8.15 -8.89 7.20
C THR A 299 -9.63 -8.76 7.53
N LEU A 300 -10.48 -8.78 6.49
CA LEU A 300 -11.93 -8.79 6.63
C LEU A 300 -12.45 -10.20 6.34
N GLY A 301 -13.36 -10.69 7.19
CA GLY A 301 -13.91 -12.03 7.06
C GLY A 301 -13.03 -13.12 7.69
N GLY A 302 -13.41 -14.38 7.50
CA GLY A 302 -12.86 -15.51 8.27
C GLY A 302 -13.58 -15.76 9.60
N GLN A 303 -13.59 -17.04 10.03
CA GLN A 303 -14.29 -17.64 11.19
C GLN A 303 -15.65 -17.01 11.61
N GLY A 304 -16.75 -17.63 11.14
CA GLY A 304 -18.06 -17.56 11.79
C GLY A 304 -19.11 -16.62 11.19
N GLY A 305 -18.77 -15.78 10.19
CA GLY A 305 -19.75 -14.82 9.64
C GLY A 305 -19.57 -14.36 8.19
N SER A 306 -18.49 -14.74 7.49
CA SER A 306 -18.17 -14.33 6.11
C SER A 306 -17.86 -15.56 5.25
N ARG A 307 -18.24 -15.54 3.98
CA ARG A 307 -17.95 -16.62 3.04
C ARG A 307 -16.50 -16.58 2.57
N PHE A 308 -15.88 -15.40 2.54
CA PHE A 308 -14.50 -15.20 2.10
C PHE A 308 -13.65 -14.48 3.14
N SER A 309 -12.34 -14.47 2.88
CA SER A 309 -11.35 -13.69 3.62
C SER A 309 -10.71 -12.70 2.65
N TYR A 310 -10.63 -11.44 3.05
CA TYR A 310 -10.18 -10.34 2.22
C TYR A 310 -9.01 -9.63 2.87
N LYS A 311 -7.96 -9.34 2.10
CA LYS A 311 -6.93 -8.39 2.50
C LYS A 311 -7.41 -6.98 2.17
N ALA A 312 -7.31 -6.05 3.11
CA ALA A 312 -7.71 -4.67 2.91
C ALA A 312 -6.72 -3.68 3.53
N ALA A 313 -6.79 -2.43 3.09
CA ALA A 313 -6.19 -1.27 3.72
C ALA A 313 -7.30 -0.26 4.04
N LEU A 314 -7.31 0.27 5.28
CA LEU A 314 -8.20 1.35 5.68
C LEU A 314 -7.39 2.65 5.73
N LEU A 315 -7.90 3.69 5.09
CA LEU A 315 -7.28 5.01 5.02
C LEU A 315 -8.29 6.11 5.36
N ASP A 316 -7.92 7.00 6.27
CA ASP A 316 -8.65 8.24 6.56
C ASP A 316 -7.95 9.41 5.86
N ALA A 317 -8.69 10.18 5.06
CA ALA A 317 -8.16 11.29 4.27
C ALA A 317 -7.46 12.36 5.13
N GLN A 318 -6.50 13.06 4.54
CA GLN A 318 -5.79 14.17 5.21
C GLN A 318 -6.56 15.50 5.03
N GLU A 319 -6.39 16.47 5.95
CA GLU A 319 -7.19 17.72 5.98
C GLU A 319 -7.06 18.61 4.74
N ASP A 320 -5.99 18.48 3.95
CA ASP A 320 -5.71 19.38 2.82
C ASP A 320 -6.59 19.13 1.59
N PHE A 321 -7.47 18.12 1.61
CA PHE A 321 -8.13 17.58 0.42
C PHE A 321 -9.61 17.98 0.27
N GLY A 322 -9.93 19.28 0.29
CA GLY A 322 -11.23 19.82 -0.16
C GLY A 322 -12.50 19.19 0.46
N PRO A 323 -13.70 19.44 -0.11
CA PRO A 323 -14.94 18.83 0.39
C PRO A 323 -15.07 17.36 -0.06
N PHE A 324 -15.28 16.45 0.89
CA PHE A 324 -15.55 15.04 0.62
C PHE A 324 -16.95 14.83 0.03
N ILE A 325 -17.08 13.89 -0.91
CA ILE A 325 -18.37 13.45 -1.47
C ILE A 325 -18.97 12.33 -0.61
N TYR A 326 -18.12 11.45 -0.07
CA TYR A 326 -18.54 10.28 0.71
C TYR A 326 -17.87 10.29 2.08
N ASN A 327 -18.62 9.98 3.14
CA ASN A 327 -18.04 9.81 4.48
C ASN A 327 -17.22 8.50 4.58
N CYS A 328 -17.61 7.47 3.84
CA CYS A 328 -16.90 6.21 3.73
C CYS A 328 -17.14 5.62 2.35
N GLY A 329 -16.14 4.99 1.74
CA GLY A 329 -16.26 4.26 0.48
C GLY A 329 -15.43 2.98 0.49
N VAL A 330 -15.83 2.00 -0.34
CA VAL A 330 -15.07 0.77 -0.57
C VAL A 330 -14.48 0.80 -1.97
N PHE A 331 -13.20 0.48 -2.09
CA PHE A 331 -12.49 0.43 -3.37
C PHE A 331 -11.98 -0.99 -3.64
N LEU A 332 -12.59 -1.68 -4.60
CA LEU A 332 -12.26 -3.05 -4.95
C LEU A 332 -11.15 -3.08 -6.00
N VAL A 333 -10.05 -3.76 -5.68
CA VAL A 333 -8.89 -3.93 -6.56
C VAL A 333 -8.87 -5.38 -7.06
N PRO A 334 -9.09 -5.62 -8.36
CA PRO A 334 -8.98 -6.95 -8.95
C PRO A 334 -7.57 -7.53 -8.76
N LYS A 335 -7.48 -8.86 -8.61
CA LYS A 335 -6.21 -9.59 -8.43
C LYS A 335 -5.14 -9.26 -9.48
N THR A 336 -5.54 -9.07 -10.73
CA THR A 336 -4.63 -8.71 -11.83
C THR A 336 -3.93 -7.37 -11.60
N ARG A 337 -4.55 -6.49 -10.81
CA ARG A 337 -4.10 -5.13 -10.53
C ARG A 337 -3.60 -4.95 -9.10
N ALA A 338 -3.87 -5.90 -8.20
CA ALA A 338 -3.49 -5.83 -6.78
C ALA A 338 -1.99 -5.59 -6.54
N ARG A 339 -1.13 -5.87 -7.53
CA ARG A 339 0.32 -5.62 -7.49
C ARG A 339 0.73 -4.27 -8.08
N GLU A 340 -0.16 -3.59 -8.80
CA GLU A 340 0.10 -2.25 -9.32
C GLU A 340 0.40 -1.30 -8.17
N TRP A 341 1.39 -0.43 -8.35
CA TRP A 341 1.86 0.49 -7.32
C TRP A 341 0.72 1.36 -6.75
N LEU A 342 -0.22 1.77 -7.61
CA LEU A 342 -1.39 2.57 -7.21
C LEU A 342 -2.20 1.91 -6.08
N PHE A 343 -2.17 0.58 -5.99
CA PHE A 343 -2.95 -0.18 -4.99
C PHE A 343 -2.07 -0.90 -3.97
N SER A 344 -0.82 -1.22 -4.31
CA SER A 344 0.10 -1.99 -3.45
C SER A 344 1.04 -1.14 -2.60
N SER A 345 1.27 0.12 -2.98
CA SER A 345 2.12 1.05 -2.22
C SER A 345 1.30 2.01 -1.37
N GLU A 346 1.89 2.51 -0.28
CA GLU A 346 1.24 3.51 0.56
C GLU A 346 0.99 4.81 -0.21
N GLU A 347 1.97 5.29 -0.96
CA GLU A 347 1.88 6.54 -1.73
C GLU A 347 0.78 6.45 -2.81
N GLY A 348 0.71 5.31 -3.51
CA GLY A 348 -0.34 5.07 -4.50
C GLY A 348 -1.72 5.01 -3.87
N GLN A 349 -1.86 4.34 -2.72
CA GLN A 349 -3.13 4.27 -2.00
C GLN A 349 -3.65 5.65 -1.61
N TRP A 350 -2.78 6.57 -1.19
CA TRP A 350 -3.15 7.96 -0.92
C TRP A 350 -3.72 8.68 -2.15
N MET A 351 -3.15 8.47 -3.35
CA MET A 351 -3.72 9.00 -4.60
C MET A 351 -5.12 8.44 -4.90
N VAL A 352 -5.39 7.18 -4.56
CA VAL A 352 -6.73 6.59 -4.71
C VAL A 352 -7.72 7.22 -3.73
N VAL A 353 -7.31 7.52 -2.49
CA VAL A 353 -8.13 8.24 -1.52
C VAL A 353 -8.53 9.62 -2.08
N GLU A 354 -7.56 10.39 -2.56
CA GLU A 354 -7.79 11.72 -3.14
C GLU A 354 -8.76 11.69 -4.33
N SER A 355 -8.53 10.79 -5.28
CA SER A 355 -9.38 10.67 -6.49
C SER A 355 -10.79 10.18 -6.17
N SER A 356 -10.95 9.32 -5.14
CA SER A 356 -12.25 8.81 -4.69
C SER A 356 -13.12 9.86 -3.98
N LYS A 357 -12.50 10.94 -3.47
CA LYS A 357 -13.16 11.99 -2.66
C LYS A 357 -13.91 11.43 -1.44
N ALA A 358 -13.42 10.35 -0.86
CA ALA A 358 -13.96 9.74 0.35
C ALA A 358 -13.18 10.18 1.60
N ALA A 359 -13.88 10.49 2.69
CA ALA A 359 -13.25 10.82 3.97
C ALA A 359 -12.57 9.60 4.62
N ARG A 360 -13.17 8.42 4.46
CA ARG A 360 -12.56 7.10 4.72
C ARG A 360 -12.67 6.22 3.48
N LEU A 361 -11.55 5.60 3.09
CA LEU A 361 -11.52 4.60 2.02
C LEU A 361 -11.09 3.25 2.58
N ILE A 362 -11.87 2.20 2.28
CA ILE A 362 -11.52 0.81 2.55
C ILE A 362 -11.14 0.18 1.22
N MET A 363 -9.85 0.04 0.96
CA MET A 363 -9.33 -0.59 -0.25
C MET A 363 -9.23 -2.10 -0.04
N VAL A 364 -9.94 -2.89 -0.83
CA VAL A 364 -9.98 -4.36 -0.73
C VAL A 364 -9.24 -4.98 -1.90
N LEU A 365 -8.23 -5.79 -1.62
CA LEU A 365 -7.42 -6.48 -2.61
C LEU A 365 -7.96 -7.90 -2.80
N LEU A 366 -8.46 -8.19 -4.00
CA LEU A 366 -8.95 -9.51 -4.36
C LEU A 366 -7.79 -10.43 -4.75
N ASP A 367 -7.94 -11.72 -4.47
CA ASP A 367 -6.95 -12.76 -4.75
C ASP A 367 -7.54 -13.98 -5.49
N THR A 368 -6.78 -15.07 -5.61
CA THR A 368 -7.20 -16.31 -6.29
C THR A 368 -8.49 -16.92 -5.75
N SER A 369 -8.82 -16.69 -4.47
CA SER A 369 -10.05 -17.23 -3.89
C SER A 369 -11.31 -16.58 -4.47
N HIS A 370 -11.15 -15.47 -5.19
CA HIS A 370 -12.22 -14.65 -5.76
C HIS A 370 -12.42 -14.84 -7.28
N ASP A 371 -11.58 -15.64 -7.96
CA ASP A 371 -11.49 -15.70 -9.44
C ASP A 371 -12.81 -16.10 -10.16
N ASN A 372 -13.75 -16.78 -9.48
CA ASN A 372 -15.00 -17.30 -10.07
C ASN A 372 -16.28 -16.77 -9.39
N ILE A 373 -16.21 -15.64 -8.69
CA ILE A 373 -17.33 -15.11 -7.91
C ILE A 373 -17.81 -13.80 -8.54
N SER A 374 -19.14 -13.62 -8.60
CA SER A 374 -19.69 -12.39 -9.15
C SER A 374 -19.38 -11.20 -8.22
N MET A 375 -19.16 -10.02 -8.80
CA MET A 375 -18.90 -8.82 -8.00
C MET A 375 -20.06 -8.49 -7.05
N ASP A 376 -21.30 -8.79 -7.45
CA ASP A 376 -22.48 -8.62 -6.60
C ASP A 376 -22.42 -9.52 -5.36
N ASP A 377 -21.92 -10.75 -5.49
CA ASP A 377 -21.76 -11.66 -4.36
C ASP A 377 -20.64 -11.20 -3.42
N ILE A 378 -19.52 -10.68 -3.98
CA ILE A 378 -18.43 -10.08 -3.19
C ILE A 378 -18.94 -8.87 -2.41
N GLN A 379 -19.70 -7.99 -3.04
CA GLN A 379 -20.25 -6.80 -2.37
C GLN A 379 -21.24 -7.18 -1.26
N LYS A 380 -22.08 -8.20 -1.47
CA LYS A 380 -23.01 -8.70 -0.45
C LYS A 380 -22.29 -9.28 0.76
N ASP A 381 -21.20 -10.04 0.56
CA ASP A 381 -20.40 -10.62 1.62
C ASP A 381 -19.60 -9.55 2.40
N LEU A 382 -19.04 -8.56 1.70
CA LEU A 382 -18.27 -7.46 2.31
C LEU A 382 -19.13 -6.44 3.06
N SER A 383 -20.34 -6.17 2.59
CA SER A 383 -21.24 -5.13 3.14
C SER A 383 -21.38 -5.15 4.67
N PRO A 384 -21.69 -6.28 5.33
CA PRO A 384 -21.77 -6.31 6.79
C PRO A 384 -20.42 -6.05 7.49
N LEU A 385 -19.31 -6.45 6.88
CA LEU A 385 -17.96 -6.30 7.45
C LEU A 385 -17.48 -4.85 7.42
N VAL A 386 -17.68 -4.16 6.28
CA VAL A 386 -17.24 -2.77 6.10
C VAL A 386 -18.12 -1.77 6.85
N LYS A 387 -19.38 -2.10 7.13
CA LYS A 387 -20.29 -1.26 7.93
C LYS A 387 -19.77 -1.01 9.34
N ILE A 388 -19.15 -2.01 9.96
CA ILE A 388 -18.58 -1.91 11.30
C ILE A 388 -17.38 -0.92 11.32
N LEU A 389 -16.79 -0.66 10.16
CA LEU A 389 -15.65 0.25 9.98
C LEU A 389 -16.05 1.65 9.53
N ALA A 390 -17.34 1.92 9.31
CA ALA A 390 -17.80 3.24 8.88
C ALA A 390 -17.75 4.25 10.06
N PRO A 391 -17.36 5.51 9.81
CA PRO A 391 -17.38 6.55 10.83
C PRO A 391 -18.81 7.07 11.10
N GLY A 392 -19.13 7.35 12.37
CA GLY A 392 -20.39 7.90 12.84
C GLY A 392 -21.44 6.87 13.29
N GLU A 393 -22.46 7.32 14.03
CA GLU A 393 -23.69 6.56 14.23
C GLU A 393 -24.52 6.62 12.94
N ASP A 394 -24.83 5.47 12.36
CA ASP A 394 -25.49 5.29 11.07
C ASP A 394 -26.96 5.77 11.13
N ASN A 395 -27.16 7.08 11.25
CA ASN A 395 -28.48 7.69 11.48
C ASN A 395 -29.26 7.96 10.19
N ASN A 396 -28.74 7.58 9.01
CA ASN A 396 -29.40 7.94 7.74
C ASN A 396 -29.37 6.88 6.62
N GLY A 397 -29.05 5.61 6.90
CA GLY A 397 -29.28 4.52 5.92
C GLY A 397 -28.56 4.68 4.58
N THR A 398 -27.54 5.54 4.49
CA THR A 398 -26.78 5.81 3.27
C THR A 398 -25.89 4.61 2.99
N GLN A 399 -26.15 3.89 1.90
CA GLN A 399 -25.35 2.73 1.54
C GLN A 399 -23.91 3.16 1.22
N ILE A 400 -22.93 2.47 1.80
CA ILE A 400 -21.51 2.70 1.51
C ILE A 400 -21.27 2.37 0.02
N PRO A 401 -20.80 3.32 -0.80
CA PRO A 401 -20.56 3.09 -2.21
C PRO A 401 -19.38 2.14 -2.42
N PHE A 402 -19.53 1.24 -3.40
CA PHE A 402 -18.46 0.40 -3.90
C PHE A 402 -17.96 0.95 -5.23
N MET A 403 -16.64 1.13 -5.33
CA MET A 403 -15.91 1.51 -6.52
C MET A 403 -15.00 0.35 -6.93
N MET A 404 -14.64 0.29 -8.21
CA MET A 404 -13.70 -0.69 -8.73
C MET A 404 -12.58 0.00 -9.50
N ALA A 405 -11.37 -0.56 -9.41
CA ALA A 405 -10.27 -0.16 -10.26
C ALA A 405 -10.56 -0.51 -11.75
N SER A 406 -11.12 0.42 -12.52
CA SER A 406 -11.26 0.26 -13.98
C SER A 406 -9.92 0.51 -14.68
N ASP A 407 -9.65 -0.22 -15.75
CA ASP A 407 -8.45 -0.03 -16.58
C ASP A 407 -8.59 1.15 -17.57
N GLY A 408 -9.64 1.95 -17.41
CA GLY A 408 -9.97 3.11 -18.25
C GLY A 408 -10.32 2.74 -19.70
N ILE A 409 -10.50 1.45 -20.02
CA ILE A 409 -10.74 0.95 -21.37
C ILE A 409 -12.22 0.65 -21.55
N LYS A 410 -12.85 1.40 -22.46
CA LYS A 410 -14.24 1.21 -22.87
C LYS A 410 -14.43 -0.01 -23.75
N GLN A 411 -13.46 -0.31 -24.61
CA GLN A 411 -13.48 -1.46 -25.52
C GLN A 411 -12.07 -2.03 -25.69
N ARG A 412 -11.91 -3.36 -25.55
CA ARG A 412 -10.67 -4.10 -25.83
C ARG A 412 -10.94 -5.20 -26.85
N ASN A 413 -10.07 -5.32 -27.86
CA ASN A 413 -10.09 -6.38 -28.85
C ASN A 413 -8.68 -6.93 -29.07
N ILE A 414 -8.45 -8.19 -28.71
CA ILE A 414 -7.15 -8.84 -28.94
C ILE A 414 -6.98 -9.08 -30.44
N VAL A 415 -5.90 -8.52 -31.01
CA VAL A 415 -5.55 -8.65 -32.44
C VAL A 415 -4.64 -9.85 -32.64
N HIS A 416 -3.68 -10.07 -31.74
CA HIS A 416 -2.71 -11.14 -31.83
C HIS A 416 -2.15 -11.51 -30.47
N GLU A 417 -1.86 -12.80 -30.26
CA GLU A 417 -1.13 -13.29 -29.09
C GLU A 417 -0.01 -14.21 -29.57
N VAL A 418 1.17 -14.01 -29.01
CA VAL A 418 2.36 -14.80 -29.35
C VAL A 418 3.26 -14.93 -28.14
N THR A 419 4.07 -15.97 -28.08
CA THR A 419 5.10 -16.12 -27.06
C THR A 419 6.47 -16.13 -27.73
N SER A 420 7.33 -15.20 -27.32
CA SER A 420 8.75 -15.19 -27.68
C SER A 420 9.56 -15.97 -26.65
N SER A 421 10.63 -16.62 -27.10
CA SER A 421 11.60 -17.27 -26.22
C SER A 421 12.41 -16.28 -25.37
N LEU A 422 12.57 -15.02 -25.83
CA LEU A 422 13.34 -13.99 -25.14
C LEU A 422 12.43 -13.10 -24.29
N THR A 423 11.34 -12.62 -24.87
CA THR A 423 10.46 -11.61 -24.25
C THR A 423 9.31 -12.23 -23.45
N GLY A 424 9.00 -13.52 -23.66
CA GLY A 424 7.86 -14.21 -23.06
C GLY A 424 6.54 -13.97 -23.81
N PRO A 425 5.38 -14.11 -23.16
CA PRO A 425 4.08 -13.91 -23.80
C PRO A 425 3.82 -12.42 -24.09
N ILE A 426 3.35 -12.14 -25.30
CA ILE A 426 3.11 -10.82 -25.87
C ILE A 426 1.69 -10.79 -26.44
N THR A 427 0.96 -9.72 -26.14
CA THR A 427 -0.39 -9.47 -26.67
C THR A 427 -0.37 -8.16 -27.46
N VAL A 428 -0.96 -8.20 -28.66
CA VAL A 428 -1.30 -7.01 -29.46
C VAL A 428 -2.81 -6.83 -29.41
N GLU A 429 -3.26 -5.66 -28.99
CA GLU A 429 -4.68 -5.39 -28.78
C GLU A 429 -5.09 -4.00 -29.30
N ASP A 430 -6.31 -3.91 -29.82
CA ASP A 430 -6.96 -2.64 -30.17
C ASP A 430 -7.86 -2.21 -29.01
N VAL A 431 -7.69 -0.98 -28.55
CA VAL A 431 -8.39 -0.42 -27.38
C VAL A 431 -9.04 0.92 -27.71
N ALA A 432 -10.16 1.20 -27.06
CA ALA A 432 -10.76 2.53 -26.99
C ALA A 432 -10.91 2.91 -25.52
N TYR A 433 -10.43 4.10 -25.15
CA TYR A 433 -10.48 4.59 -23.77
C TYR A 433 -11.86 5.19 -23.42
N GLU A 434 -12.24 5.14 -22.14
CA GLU A 434 -13.48 5.75 -21.62
C GLU A 434 -13.43 7.28 -21.70
N ASN A 435 -12.28 7.86 -21.33
CA ASN A 435 -11.97 9.28 -21.47
C ASN A 435 -10.79 9.41 -22.45
N SER A 436 -10.95 10.22 -23.48
CA SER A 436 -9.87 10.54 -24.41
C SER A 436 -9.01 11.65 -23.82
N ASP A 437 -7.69 11.52 -23.98
CA ASP A 437 -6.73 12.56 -23.62
C ASP A 437 -7.21 13.92 -24.20
N PRO A 438 -7.32 14.98 -23.38
CA PRO A 438 -7.78 16.29 -23.82
C PRO A 438 -6.99 16.85 -25.00
N ASP A 439 -5.68 16.61 -25.07
CA ASP A 439 -4.81 17.12 -26.12
C ASP A 439 -4.98 16.34 -27.42
N VAL A 440 -5.19 15.02 -27.35
CA VAL A 440 -5.50 14.19 -28.51
C VAL A 440 -6.93 14.47 -29.03
N SER A 441 -7.86 14.74 -28.11
CA SER A 441 -9.24 15.13 -28.43
C SER A 441 -9.31 16.46 -29.19
N ARG A 442 -8.40 17.40 -28.90
CA ARG A 442 -8.29 18.66 -29.67
C ARG A 442 -7.77 18.41 -31.09
N LEU A 443 -6.85 17.47 -31.26
CA LEU A 443 -6.29 17.10 -32.57
C LEU A 443 -7.28 16.28 -33.41
N TRP A 444 -8.18 15.50 -32.78
CA TRP A 444 -9.19 14.68 -33.46
C TRP A 444 -10.58 14.80 -32.81
N PRO A 445 -11.31 15.91 -33.04
CA PRO A 445 -12.51 16.28 -32.26
C PRO A 445 -13.80 15.48 -32.50
N SER A 446 -13.79 14.40 -33.31
CA SER A 446 -15.06 13.85 -33.84
C SER A 446 -15.12 12.33 -34.03
N GLU A 447 -14.17 11.54 -33.52
CA GLU A 447 -14.27 10.08 -33.55
C GLU A 447 -13.78 9.44 -32.25
N GLU A 448 -14.39 8.30 -31.87
CA GLU A 448 -13.87 7.43 -30.81
C GLU A 448 -12.50 6.91 -31.23
N LEU A 449 -11.45 7.47 -30.62
CA LEU A 449 -10.07 7.14 -30.94
C LEU A 449 -9.77 5.70 -30.54
N LYS A 450 -9.19 4.96 -31.48
CA LYS A 450 -8.72 3.60 -31.26
C LYS A 450 -7.21 3.59 -31.29
N PHE A 451 -6.64 2.87 -30.35
CA PHE A 451 -5.20 2.67 -30.26
C PHE A 451 -4.88 1.19 -30.39
N ARG A 452 -3.77 0.87 -31.04
CA ARG A 452 -3.19 -0.45 -31.03
C ARG A 452 -2.04 -0.49 -30.04
N ARG A 453 -2.11 -1.39 -29.08
CA ARG A 453 -1.08 -1.59 -28.06
C ARG A 453 -0.30 -2.87 -28.29
N LEU A 454 0.96 -2.84 -27.87
CA LEU A 454 1.78 -4.01 -27.61
C LEU A 454 2.02 -4.09 -26.11
N VAL A 455 1.72 -5.24 -25.51
CA VAL A 455 1.85 -5.46 -24.06
C VAL A 455 2.58 -6.77 -23.81
N PHE A 456 3.56 -6.76 -22.91
CA PHE A 456 4.19 -7.98 -22.41
C PHE A 456 3.39 -8.51 -21.21
N GLN A 457 2.98 -9.78 -21.21
CA GLN A 457 2.20 -10.33 -20.10
C GLN A 457 2.99 -10.46 -18.80
N ARG A 458 4.33 -10.42 -18.85
CA ARG A 458 5.17 -10.33 -17.63
C ARG A 458 5.01 -9.00 -16.89
N THR A 459 4.50 -7.97 -17.56
CA THR A 459 4.30 -6.61 -17.06
C THR A 459 2.93 -6.06 -17.51
N GLN A 460 1.84 -6.77 -17.15
CA GLN A 460 0.46 -6.45 -17.57
C GLN A 460 -0.01 -5.01 -17.26
N GLY A 461 0.65 -4.31 -16.32
CA GLY A 461 0.36 -2.90 -15.99
C GLY A 461 1.17 -1.86 -16.78
N LEU A 462 2.06 -2.27 -17.69
CA LEU A 462 2.90 -1.37 -18.49
C LEU A 462 2.66 -1.60 -19.99
N VAL A 463 2.05 -0.62 -20.65
CA VAL A 463 1.91 -0.60 -22.11
C VAL A 463 3.28 -0.33 -22.72
N GLN A 464 3.79 -1.27 -23.52
CA GLN A 464 5.14 -1.18 -24.10
C GLN A 464 5.19 -0.23 -25.29
N SER A 465 4.13 -0.25 -26.11
CA SER A 465 3.99 0.66 -27.24
C SER A 465 2.52 0.87 -27.53
N GLU A 466 2.15 2.07 -27.92
CA GLU A 466 0.79 2.43 -28.27
C GLU A 466 0.75 3.31 -29.52
N ALA A 467 -0.03 2.88 -30.52
CA ALA A 467 -0.11 3.53 -31.81
C ALA A 467 -1.55 3.97 -32.12
N LEU A 468 -1.73 5.20 -32.60
CA LEU A 468 -3.04 5.69 -33.01
C LEU A 468 -3.50 5.00 -34.31
N LEU A 469 -4.76 4.57 -34.35
CA LEU A 469 -5.40 4.00 -35.53
C LEU A 469 -6.34 5.01 -36.20
N ILE A 470 -6.19 5.17 -37.52
CA ILE A 470 -6.98 6.09 -38.33
C ILE A 470 -7.64 5.38 -39.53
N LYS A 471 -8.77 5.90 -40.02
CA LYS A 471 -9.44 5.41 -41.24
C LYS A 471 -8.87 6.05 -42.50
N ASP A 472 -8.83 5.29 -43.59
CA ASP A 472 -8.46 5.79 -44.92
C ASP A 472 -9.45 6.88 -45.39
N GLY A 473 -8.94 8.04 -45.80
CA GLY A 473 -9.74 9.14 -46.37
C GLY A 473 -9.82 10.45 -45.55
N LEU A 474 -9.28 10.49 -44.33
CA LEU A 474 -9.23 11.72 -43.52
C LEU A 474 -8.22 12.77 -44.03
N PHE A 475 -7.28 12.37 -44.89
CA PHE A 475 -6.24 13.26 -45.45
C PHE A 475 -6.65 14.00 -46.74
N HIS A 476 -7.78 13.67 -47.38
CA HIS A 476 -8.13 14.21 -48.71
C HIS A 476 -9.25 15.26 -48.74
N LYS A 477 -9.81 15.67 -47.59
CA LYS A 477 -10.91 16.64 -47.51
C LYS A 477 -10.50 18.01 -46.95
N THR A 478 -9.44 18.58 -47.49
CA THR A 478 -9.17 20.02 -47.34
C THR A 478 -8.32 20.45 -48.53
N VAL A 479 -8.97 20.68 -49.66
CA VAL A 479 -8.66 21.64 -50.73
C VAL A 479 -9.48 21.20 -51.95
N SER A 480 -10.15 22.17 -52.58
CA SER A 480 -11.05 22.09 -53.73
C SER A 480 -12.42 21.44 -53.51
N GLU A 481 -13.44 22.28 -53.27
CA GLU A 481 -14.69 22.32 -54.05
C GLU A 481 -15.60 23.46 -53.55
N THR A 482 -15.21 24.69 -53.89
CA THR A 482 -16.20 25.71 -54.26
C THR A 482 -16.51 25.52 -55.74
N ASP A 483 -17.78 25.63 -56.11
CA ASP A 483 -18.37 25.50 -57.45
C ASP A 483 -18.75 24.09 -57.92
N ARG A 484 -19.97 23.65 -57.60
CA ARG A 484 -21.10 23.71 -58.57
C ARG A 484 -22.39 23.08 -58.02
N ASN A 485 -23.42 23.92 -57.93
CA ASN A 485 -24.83 23.52 -57.88
C ASN A 485 -25.30 22.98 -59.24
N LYS A 486 -26.08 21.88 -59.26
CA LYS A 486 -27.47 21.76 -59.80
C LYS A 486 -27.85 20.36 -60.33
N ALA A 487 -29.12 20.03 -60.04
CA ALA A 487 -30.08 19.18 -60.79
C ALA A 487 -29.83 17.65 -60.79
N SER A 488 -30.59 16.82 -60.07
CA SER A 488 -32.00 16.39 -60.22
C SER A 488 -32.22 15.14 -61.10
N SER A 489 -33.11 14.28 -60.59
CA SER A 489 -34.05 13.37 -61.27
C SER A 489 -33.62 11.92 -61.65
N SER A 490 -34.13 11.00 -60.81
CA SER A 490 -35.10 9.93 -61.14
C SER A 490 -34.70 8.66 -61.92
N SER A 491 -35.05 7.54 -61.27
CA SER A 491 -35.87 6.40 -61.74
C SER A 491 -35.22 5.03 -62.02
N LYS A 492 -35.53 4.11 -61.10
CA LYS A 492 -36.04 2.73 -61.25
C LYS A 492 -35.35 1.70 -62.18
N SER A 493 -34.76 0.71 -61.49
CA SER A 493 -35.10 -0.72 -61.51
C SER A 493 -34.47 -1.70 -62.53
N LYS A 494 -33.81 -2.73 -61.94
CA LYS A 494 -33.64 -4.15 -62.33
C LYS A 494 -32.93 -4.43 -63.67
N ARG A 495 -31.87 -5.24 -63.76
CA ARG A 495 -31.76 -6.63 -63.27
C ARG A 495 -30.30 -7.12 -63.31
N LYS A 496 -29.97 -7.97 -62.34
CA LYS A 496 -28.75 -8.75 -62.08
C LYS A 496 -27.95 -9.21 -63.31
N GLY A 497 -26.64 -8.98 -63.25
CA GLY A 497 -25.59 -9.84 -63.80
C GLY A 497 -24.46 -9.95 -62.77
N ASN A 498 -24.26 -11.14 -62.22
CA ASN A 498 -23.24 -11.45 -61.22
C ASN A 498 -21.83 -11.21 -61.77
N GLN A 499 -21.11 -10.23 -61.21
CA GLN A 499 -19.67 -10.29 -61.10
C GLN A 499 -19.32 -9.86 -59.67
N LYS A 500 -18.97 -10.84 -58.85
CA LYS A 500 -18.33 -10.66 -57.54
C LYS A 500 -17.01 -9.92 -57.80
N ARG A 501 -17.03 -8.59 -57.70
CA ARG A 501 -15.85 -7.85 -57.24
C ARG A 501 -15.99 -7.82 -55.72
N ASN A 502 -15.03 -8.44 -55.04
CA ASN A 502 -14.91 -8.35 -53.59
C ASN A 502 -14.78 -6.86 -53.24
N ASP A 503 -15.80 -6.33 -52.58
CA ASP A 503 -15.87 -4.97 -52.07
C ASP A 503 -15.43 -4.96 -50.59
N ASP A 504 -14.29 -5.62 -50.30
CA ASP A 504 -13.76 -5.79 -48.94
C ASP A 504 -12.80 -4.66 -48.51
N SER A 505 -12.63 -3.60 -49.31
CA SER A 505 -11.56 -2.60 -49.08
C SER A 505 -12.03 -1.25 -48.50
N ILE A 506 -13.19 -1.15 -47.85
CA ILE A 506 -13.75 0.17 -47.45
C ILE A 506 -13.62 0.50 -45.94
N ASN A 507 -13.01 -0.32 -45.09
CA ASN A 507 -12.92 0.00 -43.64
C ASN A 507 -11.66 -0.49 -42.89
N GLN A 508 -10.49 -0.47 -43.52
CA GLN A 508 -9.26 -0.88 -42.83
C GLN A 508 -8.64 0.27 -42.03
N LEU A 509 -8.61 0.13 -40.71
CA LEU A 509 -7.86 1.03 -39.82
C LEU A 509 -6.35 0.85 -40.05
N LYS A 510 -5.62 1.95 -40.17
CA LYS A 510 -4.16 1.98 -40.37
C LYS A 510 -3.48 2.67 -39.18
N VAL A 511 -2.26 2.24 -38.90
CA VAL A 511 -1.40 2.87 -37.90
C VAL A 511 -0.92 4.24 -38.40
N TYR A 512 -1.08 5.27 -37.58
CA TYR A 512 -0.61 6.61 -37.87
C TYR A 512 0.75 6.87 -37.19
N HIS A 513 1.82 6.92 -37.98
CA HIS A 513 3.18 7.17 -37.50
C HIS A 513 3.50 8.66 -37.27
N GLY A 514 2.57 9.58 -37.54
CA GLY A 514 2.75 11.00 -37.30
C GLY A 514 2.45 11.44 -35.87
N TYR A 515 2.15 10.50 -34.96
CA TYR A 515 1.83 10.73 -33.55
C TYR A 515 2.51 9.67 -32.67
N LEU A 516 3.06 10.08 -31.52
CA LEU A 516 3.54 9.17 -30.48
C LEU A 516 2.64 9.33 -29.26
N ALA A 517 2.07 8.22 -28.78
CA ALA A 517 1.21 8.23 -27.61
C ALA A 517 1.99 8.42 -26.30
N SER A 518 3.25 7.99 -26.26
CA SER A 518 4.08 8.07 -25.06
C SER A 518 4.72 9.46 -24.92
N SER A 519 4.47 10.13 -23.79
CA SER A 519 5.03 11.45 -23.44
C SER A 519 6.58 11.44 -23.46
N TYR A 520 7.20 10.34 -23.03
CA TYR A 520 8.65 10.21 -22.97
C TYR A 520 9.32 10.08 -24.34
N HIS A 521 8.63 9.55 -25.35
CA HIS A 521 9.15 9.57 -26.73
C HIS A 521 9.25 11.00 -27.24
N MET A 522 8.28 11.86 -26.91
CA MET A 522 8.38 13.30 -27.18
C MET A 522 9.52 13.94 -26.39
N GLY A 523 9.72 13.51 -25.14
CA GLY A 523 10.88 13.89 -24.32
C GLY A 523 12.23 13.55 -24.98
N ILE A 524 12.38 12.35 -25.52
CA ILE A 524 13.57 11.92 -26.28
C ILE A 524 13.83 12.86 -27.46
N ILE A 525 12.80 13.16 -28.26
CA ILE A 525 12.93 14.01 -29.46
C ILE A 525 13.26 15.46 -29.06
N SER A 526 12.71 15.95 -27.96
CA SER A 526 13.01 17.30 -27.46
C SER A 526 14.51 17.50 -27.17
N GLY A 527 15.25 16.44 -26.82
CA GLY A 527 16.69 16.46 -26.59
C GLY A 527 17.53 16.90 -27.79
N PHE A 528 17.00 16.79 -29.01
CA PHE A 528 17.68 17.22 -30.24
C PHE A 528 17.94 18.73 -30.25
N ILE A 529 17.24 19.51 -29.40
CA ILE A 529 17.52 20.94 -29.20
C ILE A 529 18.99 21.19 -28.79
N LEU A 530 19.57 20.27 -28.01
CA LEU A 530 20.92 20.37 -27.45
C LEU A 530 22.01 20.34 -28.54
N ILE A 531 21.70 19.79 -29.71
CA ILE A 531 22.59 19.71 -30.88
C ILE A 531 21.97 20.34 -32.13
N SER A 532 20.90 21.14 -31.97
CA SER A 532 20.12 21.70 -33.09
C SER A 532 20.95 22.50 -34.10
N SER A 533 21.92 23.30 -33.64
CA SER A 533 22.83 24.02 -34.53
C SER A 533 23.73 23.10 -35.37
N TYR A 534 24.14 21.95 -34.82
CA TYR A 534 24.92 20.94 -35.54
C TYR A 534 24.04 20.24 -36.58
N LEU A 535 22.83 19.84 -36.19
CA LEU A 535 21.86 19.23 -37.07
C LEU A 535 21.46 20.15 -38.23
N GLU A 536 21.24 21.45 -37.96
CA GLU A 536 20.94 22.46 -38.99
C GLU A 536 22.10 22.62 -39.97
N SER A 537 23.34 22.65 -39.46
CA SER A 537 24.54 22.70 -40.30
C SER A 537 24.63 21.47 -41.22
N ILE A 538 24.43 20.25 -40.70
CA ILE A 538 24.46 19.04 -41.53
C ILE A 538 23.34 19.03 -42.56
N ALA A 539 22.11 19.32 -42.13
CA ALA A 539 20.95 19.35 -43.01
C ALA A 539 21.14 20.37 -44.15
N SER A 540 21.77 21.52 -43.89
CA SER A 540 22.09 22.52 -44.92
C SER A 540 23.11 22.05 -45.97
N THR A 541 23.96 21.08 -45.62
CA THR A 541 24.98 20.51 -46.51
C THR A 541 24.51 19.27 -47.27
N ALA A 542 23.21 18.92 -47.17
CA ALA A 542 22.62 17.71 -47.76
C ALA A 542 23.31 16.39 -47.35
N LYS A 543 24.01 16.40 -46.21
CA LYS A 543 24.57 15.21 -45.58
C LYS A 543 23.53 14.59 -44.63
N THR A 544 23.72 13.32 -44.30
CA THR A 544 22.88 12.60 -43.34
C THR A 544 23.51 12.59 -41.95
N VAL A 545 22.68 12.55 -40.92
CA VAL A 545 23.07 12.37 -39.52
C VAL A 545 22.88 10.91 -39.15
N ARG A 546 23.92 10.24 -38.63
CA ARG A 546 23.82 8.82 -38.27
C ARG A 546 23.20 8.67 -36.89
N ALA A 547 22.00 8.09 -36.83
CA ALA A 547 21.27 7.85 -35.58
C ALA A 547 21.11 6.35 -35.32
N VAL A 548 21.48 5.91 -34.12
CA VAL A 548 21.30 4.51 -33.68
C VAL A 548 20.24 4.48 -32.57
N VAL A 549 19.25 3.60 -32.72
CA VAL A 549 18.20 3.37 -31.71
C VAL A 549 18.30 1.93 -31.23
N ILE A 550 18.61 1.72 -29.96
CA ILE A 550 18.62 0.39 -29.36
C ILE A 550 17.27 0.14 -28.68
N GLY A 551 16.57 -0.90 -29.12
CA GLY A 551 15.19 -1.21 -28.77
C GLY A 551 14.23 -0.75 -29.87
N LEU A 552 13.56 -1.70 -30.52
CA LEU A 552 12.57 -1.39 -31.57
C LEU A 552 11.17 -1.18 -30.97
N GLY A 553 10.78 -2.01 -30.00
CA GLY A 553 9.40 -2.07 -29.52
C GLY A 553 8.43 -2.37 -30.68
N ALA A 554 7.34 -1.61 -30.79
CA ALA A 554 6.45 -1.66 -31.95
C ALA A 554 6.97 -0.87 -33.19
N GLY A 555 8.15 -0.25 -33.11
CA GLY A 555 8.77 0.51 -34.18
C GLY A 555 8.25 1.95 -34.35
N LEU A 556 7.53 2.48 -33.37
CA LEU A 556 6.86 3.79 -33.47
C LEU A 556 7.84 4.95 -33.45
N LEU A 557 8.77 4.98 -32.48
CA LEU A 557 9.81 6.02 -32.38
C LEU A 557 10.65 6.14 -33.66
N PRO A 558 11.27 5.07 -34.20
CA PRO A 558 12.05 5.18 -35.43
C PRO A 558 11.22 5.55 -36.66
N MET A 559 9.97 5.08 -36.79
CA MET A 559 9.08 5.50 -37.88
C MET A 559 8.72 6.98 -37.78
N PHE A 560 8.45 7.48 -36.57
CA PHE A 560 8.18 8.89 -36.33
C PHE A 560 9.40 9.76 -36.69
N LEU A 561 10.59 9.39 -36.19
CA LEU A 561 11.86 10.08 -36.51
C LEU A 561 12.13 10.09 -38.02
N HIS A 562 11.92 8.96 -38.71
CA HIS A 562 12.09 8.88 -40.15
C HIS A 562 11.13 9.81 -40.91
N GLY A 563 9.89 9.94 -40.42
CA GLY A 563 8.88 10.84 -41.00
C GLY A 563 9.20 12.32 -40.76
N CYS A 564 9.55 12.70 -39.54
CA CYS A 564 9.71 14.11 -39.16
C CYS A 564 11.12 14.67 -39.41
N MET A 565 12.16 13.82 -39.48
CA MET A 565 13.54 14.22 -39.74
C MET A 565 14.17 13.35 -40.84
N PRO A 566 13.82 13.55 -42.12
CA PRO A 566 14.24 12.66 -43.22
C PRO A 566 15.75 12.72 -43.55
N PHE A 567 16.51 13.61 -42.90
CA PHE A 567 17.96 13.68 -43.02
C PHE A 567 18.69 12.75 -42.03
N LEU A 568 17.96 12.07 -41.14
CA LEU A 568 18.52 11.03 -40.29
C LEU A 568 18.69 9.72 -41.08
N ASP A 569 19.86 9.10 -40.96
CA ASP A 569 20.12 7.73 -41.36
C ASP A 569 20.02 6.85 -40.11
N ILE A 570 18.89 6.15 -39.96
CA ILE A 570 18.51 5.47 -38.71
C ILE A 570 18.83 3.98 -38.79
N GLU A 571 19.66 3.51 -37.85
CA GLU A 571 19.92 2.09 -37.61
C GLU A 571 19.27 1.68 -36.28
N VAL A 572 18.28 0.80 -36.34
CA VAL A 572 17.62 0.25 -35.14
C VAL A 572 18.25 -1.09 -34.80
N VAL A 573 18.56 -1.33 -33.53
CA VAL A 573 19.08 -2.61 -33.03
C VAL A 573 18.04 -3.23 -32.10
N GLU A 574 17.55 -4.42 -32.45
CA GLU A 574 16.55 -5.15 -31.68
C GLU A 574 17.09 -6.53 -31.33
N LEU A 575 16.97 -6.90 -30.05
CA LEU A 575 17.47 -8.18 -29.55
C LEU A 575 16.55 -9.34 -29.99
N ASP A 576 15.23 -9.11 -29.99
CA ASP A 576 14.25 -10.15 -30.24
C ASP A 576 13.67 -10.07 -31.68
N PRO A 577 13.97 -11.05 -32.56
CA PRO A 577 13.42 -11.08 -33.91
C PRO A 577 11.89 -11.11 -33.95
N MET A 578 11.23 -11.59 -32.89
CA MET A 578 9.76 -11.56 -32.81
C MET A 578 9.22 -10.13 -32.73
N MET A 579 9.93 -9.19 -32.10
CA MET A 579 9.52 -7.80 -32.03
C MET A 579 9.53 -7.15 -33.41
N LEU A 580 10.56 -7.41 -34.22
CA LEU A 580 10.62 -6.95 -35.61
C LEU A 580 9.48 -7.52 -36.45
N LYS A 581 9.12 -8.79 -36.24
CA LYS A 581 7.97 -9.40 -36.91
C LYS A 581 6.66 -8.70 -36.52
N LEU A 582 6.40 -8.53 -35.22
CA LEU A 582 5.19 -7.86 -34.73
C LEU A 582 5.08 -6.42 -35.23
N ALA A 583 6.18 -5.66 -35.21
CA ALA A 583 6.23 -4.30 -35.71
C ALA A 583 5.81 -4.21 -37.20
N ARG A 584 6.30 -5.14 -38.04
CA ARG A 584 5.93 -5.22 -39.46
C ARG A 584 4.48 -5.64 -39.66
N ASP A 585 4.08 -6.73 -39.00
CA ASP A 585 2.79 -7.39 -39.25
C ASP A 585 1.60 -6.59 -38.68
N HIS A 586 1.79 -5.90 -37.55
CA HIS A 586 0.69 -5.25 -36.82
C HIS A 586 0.82 -3.74 -36.64
N PHE A 587 2.04 -3.19 -36.74
CA PHE A 587 2.31 -1.76 -36.54
C PHE A 587 2.74 -1.03 -37.81
N ALA A 588 2.66 -1.67 -38.97
CA ALA A 588 3.04 -1.11 -40.27
C ALA A 588 4.46 -0.50 -40.27
N PHE A 589 5.38 -1.11 -39.54
CA PHE A 589 6.79 -0.75 -39.57
C PHE A 589 7.40 -1.15 -40.92
N THR A 590 8.14 -0.22 -41.54
CA THR A 590 8.82 -0.47 -42.81
C THR A 590 10.28 -0.08 -42.74
N GLN A 591 11.12 -0.77 -43.52
CA GLN A 591 12.52 -0.41 -43.69
C GLN A 591 12.69 0.31 -45.03
N GLY A 592 13.70 1.16 -45.12
CA GLY A 592 14.03 1.90 -46.31
C GLY A 592 15.53 2.12 -46.46
N LYS A 593 15.90 3.03 -47.36
CA LYS A 593 17.30 3.42 -47.55
C LYS A 593 17.90 4.03 -46.27
N HIS A 594 17.10 4.82 -45.55
CA HIS A 594 17.49 5.61 -44.38
C HIS A 594 16.90 5.12 -43.04
N LEU A 595 16.32 3.91 -43.04
CA LEU A 595 15.81 3.26 -41.84
C LEU A 595 16.02 1.75 -41.96
N LYS A 596 16.94 1.20 -41.18
CA LYS A 596 17.32 -0.22 -41.19
C LYS A 596 17.19 -0.81 -39.80
N VAL A 597 16.93 -2.11 -39.73
CA VAL A 597 16.89 -2.87 -38.46
C VAL A 597 17.90 -4.00 -38.48
N HIS A 598 18.65 -4.11 -37.39
CA HIS A 598 19.61 -5.17 -37.12
C HIS A 598 19.06 -6.01 -35.96
N VAL A 599 18.89 -7.31 -36.18
CA VAL A 599 18.56 -8.24 -35.09
C VAL A 599 19.88 -8.65 -34.42
N ALA A 600 20.21 -8.00 -33.32
CA ALA A 600 21.49 -8.16 -32.62
C ALA A 600 21.40 -7.67 -31.16
N ASP A 601 22.40 -8.03 -30.37
CA ASP A 601 22.61 -7.45 -29.05
C ASP A 601 23.10 -6.01 -29.17
N GLY A 602 22.39 -5.06 -28.57
CA GLY A 602 22.70 -3.63 -28.66
C GLY A 602 24.04 -3.25 -28.03
N ILE A 603 24.43 -3.91 -26.93
CA ILE A 603 25.71 -3.65 -26.27
C ILE A 603 26.85 -4.13 -27.16
N GLN A 604 26.73 -5.34 -27.71
CA GLN A 604 27.74 -5.88 -28.62
C GLN A 604 27.85 -5.05 -29.90
N PHE A 605 26.72 -4.61 -30.45
CA PHE A 605 26.69 -3.77 -31.64
C PHE A 605 27.50 -2.47 -31.46
N VAL A 606 27.33 -1.78 -30.34
CA VAL A 606 28.10 -0.54 -30.04
C VAL A 606 29.58 -0.84 -29.81
N ARG A 607 29.92 -1.97 -29.18
CA ARG A 607 31.31 -2.42 -28.99
C ARG A 607 32.01 -2.74 -30.31
N ASP A 608 31.30 -3.39 -31.23
CA ASP A 608 31.85 -3.75 -32.54
C ASP A 608 32.19 -2.49 -33.36
N ILE A 609 31.33 -1.46 -33.29
CA ILE A 609 31.64 -0.16 -33.91
C ILE A 609 32.88 0.47 -33.26
N ASN A 610 32.96 0.50 -31.92
CA ASN A 610 34.13 1.04 -31.22
C ASN A 610 35.43 0.31 -31.61
N ASN A 611 35.39 -1.01 -31.72
CA ASN A 611 36.55 -1.81 -32.12
C ASN A 611 36.96 -1.55 -33.57
N SER A 612 36.00 -1.36 -34.48
CA SER A 612 36.27 -0.98 -35.86
C SER A 612 36.93 0.40 -35.95
N LEU A 613 36.45 1.38 -35.16
CA LEU A 613 37.06 2.72 -35.09
C LEU A 613 38.50 2.66 -34.60
N ALA A 614 38.78 1.87 -33.56
CA ALA A 614 40.13 1.69 -33.04
C ALA A 614 41.08 1.01 -34.03
N ALA A 615 40.57 0.05 -34.82
CA ALA A 615 41.34 -0.61 -35.88
C ALA A 615 41.66 0.36 -37.04
N ASP A 616 40.71 1.22 -37.42
CA ASP A 616 40.91 2.24 -38.44
C ASP A 616 41.93 3.30 -37.98
N GLU A 617 41.88 3.74 -36.72
CA GLU A 617 42.87 4.66 -36.14
C GLU A 617 44.28 4.03 -36.08
N ALA A 618 44.38 2.76 -35.69
CA ALA A 618 45.66 2.03 -35.67
C ALA A 618 46.28 1.84 -37.07
N ALA A 619 45.45 1.59 -38.09
CA ALA A 619 45.89 1.44 -39.48
C ALA A 619 46.38 2.75 -40.11
N VAL A 620 45.92 3.91 -39.63
CA VAL A 620 46.39 5.23 -40.08
C VAL A 620 47.74 5.60 -39.44
N VAL A 621 48.04 5.11 -38.23
CA VAL A 621 49.32 5.35 -37.56
C VAL A 621 50.45 4.51 -38.17
N ASP A 622 50.18 3.29 -38.63
CA ASP A 622 51.18 2.37 -39.21
C ASP A 622 51.65 2.78 -40.63
N GLN A 623 51.06 3.79 -41.27
CA GLN A 623 51.49 4.30 -42.58
C GLN A 623 52.52 5.45 -42.51
N ASN A 624 52.92 5.90 -41.32
CA ASN A 624 53.89 6.99 -41.15
C ASN A 624 55.28 6.55 -40.67
N ASP A 625 55.51 5.27 -40.39
CA ASP A 625 56.82 4.76 -39.94
C ASP A 625 57.31 3.60 -40.81
N ASP A 626 57.89 3.95 -41.97
CA ASP A 626 58.60 3.00 -42.82
C ASP A 626 60.12 3.09 -42.55
N ALA A 627 60.63 2.29 -41.60
CA ALA A 627 62.02 1.81 -41.60
C ALA A 627 62.27 0.59 -40.67
N SER A 628 62.34 -0.59 -41.30
CA SER A 628 63.09 -1.80 -40.91
C SER A 628 62.58 -2.72 -39.79
N SER A 629 62.15 -3.94 -40.14
CA SER A 629 62.98 -5.16 -40.06
C SER A 629 62.15 -6.45 -40.24
N ASP A 630 62.77 -7.43 -40.90
CA ASP A 630 62.24 -8.75 -41.26
C ASP A 630 61.79 -9.61 -40.07
N THR A 631 60.65 -10.32 -40.18
CA THR A 631 60.58 -11.81 -40.12
C THR A 631 59.16 -12.42 -40.28
N LYS A 632 59.02 -13.22 -41.34
CA LYS A 632 58.25 -14.49 -41.54
C LYS A 632 56.92 -14.80 -40.79
N SER A 633 55.83 -14.84 -41.59
CA SER A 633 54.54 -15.57 -41.51
C SER A 633 54.67 -17.13 -41.47
N PRO A 634 53.62 -18.04 -41.32
CA PRO A 634 52.23 -18.01 -41.89
C PRO A 634 51.11 -18.87 -41.14
N PRO A 635 49.95 -19.34 -41.71
CA PRO A 635 48.95 -18.80 -42.69
C PRO A 635 47.41 -18.95 -42.36
N LEU A 636 46.58 -18.08 -42.99
CA LEU A 636 45.24 -18.23 -43.69
C LEU A 636 44.07 -19.06 -43.08
N SER A 637 42.79 -18.62 -43.05
CA SER A 637 41.83 -18.24 -44.14
C SER A 637 40.54 -17.63 -43.52
N GLY A 638 39.64 -16.88 -44.17
CA GLY A 638 39.39 -16.57 -45.58
C GLY A 638 38.51 -15.31 -45.77
N SER A 639 38.44 -14.86 -47.02
CA SER A 639 38.08 -13.52 -47.53
C SER A 639 36.59 -13.27 -47.78
N CYS A 640 36.13 -12.01 -47.67
CA CYS A 640 35.31 -11.37 -48.72
C CYS A 640 35.37 -9.82 -48.72
N ASN A 641 36.05 -9.30 -49.76
CA ASN A 641 36.02 -8.00 -50.46
C ASN A 641 35.08 -6.86 -50.01
N ALA A 642 35.65 -5.65 -49.91
CA ALA A 642 35.07 -4.43 -50.49
C ALA A 642 36.14 -3.38 -50.82
N SER A 643 36.50 -3.29 -52.10
CA SER A 643 37.04 -2.07 -52.70
C SER A 643 35.88 -1.11 -52.97
N ASN A 644 35.93 0.09 -52.40
CA ASN A 644 35.51 1.35 -53.03
C ASN A 644 35.84 2.50 -52.08
N ALA A 645 36.98 3.14 -52.36
CA ALA A 645 37.31 4.46 -51.84
C ALA A 645 36.46 5.50 -52.60
N GLU A 646 35.28 5.84 -52.08
CA GLU A 646 34.56 7.07 -52.44
C GLU A 646 33.83 7.63 -51.20
N ASN A 647 34.15 8.89 -50.88
CA ASN A 647 33.55 9.78 -49.89
C ASN A 647 33.71 9.42 -48.40
N GLY A 648 34.54 10.20 -47.69
CA GLY A 648 34.69 10.17 -46.24
C GLY A 648 33.39 10.51 -45.50
N VAL A 649 32.60 9.49 -45.21
CA VAL A 649 31.51 9.51 -44.24
C VAL A 649 32.13 9.13 -42.89
N SER A 650 31.98 10.00 -41.89
CA SER A 650 32.39 9.71 -40.52
C SER A 650 31.73 8.41 -40.05
N THR A 651 32.54 7.46 -39.58
CA THR A 651 32.11 6.17 -39.03
C THR A 651 31.55 6.28 -37.62
N LYS A 652 31.66 7.45 -36.97
CA LYS A 652 31.12 7.71 -35.63
C LYS A 652 29.60 7.91 -35.65
N ILE A 653 28.96 7.68 -34.50
CA ILE A 653 27.52 7.87 -34.32
C ILE A 653 27.25 9.33 -33.90
N ASP A 654 26.26 9.99 -34.50
CA ASP A 654 25.88 11.35 -34.09
C ASP A 654 24.83 11.34 -32.98
N VAL A 655 23.87 10.41 -33.03
CA VAL A 655 22.84 10.26 -32.01
C VAL A 655 22.71 8.80 -31.63
N LEU A 656 22.82 8.48 -30.34
CA LEU A 656 22.54 7.14 -29.81
C LEU A 656 21.41 7.21 -28.80
N ILE A 657 20.33 6.47 -29.05
CA ILE A 657 19.13 6.41 -28.22
C ILE A 657 19.01 5.00 -27.63
N ILE A 658 18.84 4.91 -26.31
CA ILE A 658 18.53 3.66 -25.60
C ILE A 658 17.07 3.69 -25.14
N ASP A 659 16.25 2.84 -25.76
CA ASP A 659 14.82 2.64 -25.45
C ASP A 659 14.54 1.14 -25.25
N VAL A 660 15.22 0.55 -24.26
CA VAL A 660 15.19 -0.89 -23.97
C VAL A 660 14.52 -1.14 -22.61
N ASP A 661 13.51 -2.00 -22.54
CA ASP A 661 12.90 -2.44 -21.29
C ASP A 661 13.77 -3.50 -20.56
N SER A 662 13.73 -3.53 -19.23
CA SER A 662 14.41 -4.54 -18.42
C SER A 662 13.53 -5.79 -18.25
N SER A 663 14.14 -6.96 -18.47
CA SER A 663 13.51 -8.25 -18.12
C SER A 663 13.57 -8.57 -16.62
N ASP A 664 14.45 -7.91 -15.88
CA ASP A 664 14.70 -8.14 -14.46
C ASP A 664 14.06 -7.05 -13.58
N SER A 665 13.02 -7.46 -12.84
CA SER A 665 12.30 -6.59 -11.88
C SER A 665 13.01 -6.46 -10.52
N SER A 666 14.04 -7.26 -10.24
CA SER A 666 14.74 -7.28 -8.94
C SER A 666 15.74 -6.14 -8.76
N SER A 667 16.22 -5.56 -9.87
CA SER A 667 17.21 -4.48 -9.88
C SER A 667 16.69 -3.11 -9.40
N GLY A 668 15.37 -2.95 -9.26
CA GLY A 668 14.73 -1.67 -8.94
C GLY A 668 14.75 -0.63 -10.08
N MET A 669 15.25 -1.01 -11.26
CA MET A 669 15.27 -0.23 -12.49
C MET A 669 14.51 -1.00 -13.57
N THR A 670 13.50 -0.37 -14.18
CA THR A 670 12.63 -1.00 -15.18
C THR A 670 13.10 -0.67 -16.59
N CYS A 671 13.69 0.49 -16.81
CA CYS A 671 14.27 0.88 -18.09
C CYS A 671 15.46 1.82 -17.81
N PRO A 672 16.63 1.65 -18.43
CA PRO A 672 16.99 0.52 -19.28
C PRO A 672 17.34 -0.74 -18.47
N ALA A 673 17.68 -1.84 -19.14
CA ALA A 673 18.41 -2.92 -18.49
C ALA A 673 19.75 -2.39 -17.93
N ALA A 674 20.15 -2.84 -16.74
CA ALA A 674 21.24 -2.23 -15.97
C ALA A 674 22.57 -2.13 -16.73
N ASP A 675 22.86 -3.09 -17.60
CA ASP A 675 24.09 -3.13 -18.40
C ASP A 675 24.26 -1.90 -19.32
N PHE A 676 23.17 -1.25 -19.74
CA PHE A 676 23.20 -0.04 -20.57
C PHE A 676 23.58 1.24 -19.80
N VAL A 677 23.69 1.17 -18.48
CA VAL A 677 24.11 2.30 -17.61
C VAL A 677 25.29 1.93 -16.71
N GLU A 678 25.97 0.83 -17.02
CA GLU A 678 27.25 0.48 -16.42
C GLU A 678 28.38 1.30 -17.05
N GLU A 679 29.38 1.62 -16.23
CA GLU A 679 30.46 2.55 -16.58
C GLU A 679 31.23 2.13 -17.84
N SER A 680 31.49 0.81 -17.99
CA SER A 680 32.19 0.25 -19.15
C SER A 680 31.43 0.44 -20.46
N PHE A 681 30.10 0.30 -20.43
CA PHE A 681 29.27 0.56 -21.59
C PHE A 681 29.20 2.05 -21.90
N LEU A 682 28.98 2.91 -20.89
CA LEU A 682 28.95 4.36 -21.09
C LEU A 682 30.27 4.90 -21.67
N LEU A 683 31.42 4.37 -21.26
CA LEU A 683 32.72 4.67 -21.86
C LEU A 683 32.79 4.26 -23.34
N THR A 684 32.25 3.07 -23.67
CA THR A 684 32.20 2.59 -25.06
C THR A 684 31.32 3.51 -25.91
N VAL A 685 30.17 3.92 -25.39
CA VAL A 685 29.27 4.89 -26.03
C VAL A 685 30.00 6.21 -26.31
N ARG A 686 30.70 6.77 -25.31
CA ARG A 686 31.46 8.02 -25.47
C ARG A 686 32.47 7.93 -26.61
N ASN A 687 33.19 6.82 -26.73
CA ASN A 687 34.22 6.64 -27.75
C ASN A 687 33.64 6.49 -29.17
N THR A 688 32.46 5.90 -29.27
CA THR A 688 31.75 5.70 -30.55
C THR A 688 31.02 6.95 -31.04
N LEU A 689 30.63 7.86 -30.14
CA LEU A 689 29.94 9.10 -30.49
C LEU A 689 30.89 10.13 -31.15
N SER A 690 30.36 10.92 -32.07
CA SER A 690 31.05 12.09 -32.63
C SER A 690 31.29 13.16 -31.56
N GLU A 691 32.17 14.12 -31.82
CA GLU A 691 32.49 15.19 -30.85
C GLU A 691 31.25 16.02 -30.47
N GLN A 692 30.31 16.19 -31.41
CA GLN A 692 29.03 16.87 -31.22
C GLN A 692 27.89 15.88 -30.98
N GLY A 693 28.23 14.62 -30.66
CA GLY A 693 27.29 13.53 -30.51
C GLY A 693 26.41 13.65 -29.27
N LEU A 694 25.19 13.11 -29.38
CA LEU A 694 24.17 13.11 -28.35
C LEU A 694 23.83 11.67 -27.93
N PHE A 695 24.01 11.37 -26.65
CA PHE A 695 23.51 10.16 -26.02
C PHE A 695 22.17 10.44 -25.33
N ILE A 696 21.16 9.61 -25.57
CA ILE A 696 19.83 9.71 -24.96
C ILE A 696 19.46 8.37 -24.33
N VAL A 697 19.04 8.38 -23.07
CA VAL A 697 18.54 7.18 -22.39
C VAL A 697 17.29 7.50 -21.59
N ASN A 698 16.26 6.67 -21.76
CA ASN A 698 15.08 6.71 -20.90
C ASN A 698 15.38 5.95 -19.60
N LEU A 699 15.33 6.62 -18.46
CA LEU A 699 15.53 6.03 -17.14
C LEU A 699 14.22 5.97 -16.36
N VAL A 700 13.70 4.77 -16.20
CA VAL A 700 12.53 4.44 -15.38
C VAL A 700 13.01 3.69 -14.14
N SER A 701 13.08 4.40 -13.03
CA SER A 701 13.28 3.82 -11.69
C SER A 701 12.43 4.58 -10.69
N ARG A 702 11.92 3.89 -9.68
CA ARG A 702 11.21 4.54 -8.55
C ARG A 702 12.13 4.85 -7.37
N SER A 703 13.38 4.36 -7.40
CA SER A 703 14.38 4.64 -6.38
C SER A 703 15.19 5.87 -6.76
N GLN A 704 15.08 6.93 -5.96
CA GLN A 704 15.90 8.13 -6.15
C GLN A 704 17.39 7.81 -6.04
N ALA A 705 17.78 6.90 -5.13
CA ALA A 705 19.17 6.47 -4.99
C ALA A 705 19.72 5.79 -6.26
N ILE A 706 18.89 5.00 -6.97
CA ILE A 706 19.27 4.40 -8.25
C ILE A 706 19.41 5.47 -9.32
N LYS A 707 18.47 6.42 -9.40
CA LYS A 707 18.56 7.57 -10.33
C LYS A 707 19.85 8.35 -10.11
N ASP A 708 20.14 8.71 -8.86
CA ASP A 708 21.32 9.48 -8.48
C ASP A 708 22.62 8.72 -8.81
N LYS A 709 22.64 7.39 -8.63
CA LYS A 709 23.79 6.56 -8.99
C LYS A 709 24.05 6.54 -10.50
N VAL A 710 23.00 6.39 -11.32
CA VAL A 710 23.11 6.45 -12.78
C VAL A 710 23.58 7.83 -13.24
N VAL A 711 22.97 8.89 -12.70
CA VAL A 711 23.37 10.28 -12.98
C VAL A 711 24.84 10.51 -12.61
N SER A 712 25.26 10.05 -11.43
CA SER A 712 26.66 10.19 -10.98
C SER A 712 27.64 9.48 -11.92
N ARG A 713 27.31 8.28 -12.41
CA ARG A 713 28.13 7.57 -13.39
C ARG A 713 28.18 8.31 -14.73
N MET A 714 27.04 8.78 -15.24
CA MET A 714 27.03 9.52 -16.50
C MET A 714 27.83 10.82 -16.41
N LYS A 715 27.83 11.52 -15.27
CA LYS A 715 28.63 12.73 -15.04
C LYS A 715 30.15 12.49 -15.07
N THR A 716 30.63 11.29 -14.76
CA THR A 716 32.07 10.99 -14.89
C THR A 716 32.48 10.78 -16.35
N ILE A 717 31.53 10.45 -17.22
CA ILE A 717 31.78 10.07 -18.61
C ILE A 717 31.50 11.22 -19.58
N PHE A 718 30.37 11.92 -19.44
CA PHE A 718 29.96 12.97 -20.38
C PHE A 718 30.30 14.36 -19.84
N SER A 719 30.78 15.24 -20.72
CA SER A 719 31.20 16.61 -20.37
C SER A 719 30.05 17.45 -19.83
N HIS A 720 28.85 17.26 -20.40
CA HIS A 720 27.61 17.90 -19.95
C HIS A 720 26.47 16.90 -19.93
N LEU A 721 25.67 16.96 -18.87
CA LEU A 721 24.51 16.11 -18.67
C LEU A 721 23.25 16.96 -18.49
N PHE A 722 22.19 16.63 -19.21
CA PHE A 722 20.88 17.25 -19.08
C PHE A 722 19.84 16.20 -18.73
N CYS A 723 18.72 16.64 -18.17
CA CYS A 723 17.59 15.78 -17.92
C CYS A 723 16.26 16.44 -18.23
N LEU A 724 15.25 15.61 -18.50
CA LEU A 724 13.87 16.00 -18.62
C LEU A 724 13.04 15.06 -17.75
N GLN A 725 12.43 15.63 -16.71
CA GLN A 725 11.47 14.94 -15.86
C GLN A 725 10.07 15.26 -16.36
N LEU A 726 9.31 14.23 -16.68
CA LEU A 726 7.93 14.34 -17.15
C LEU A 726 7.01 14.36 -15.93
N GLU A 727 6.06 15.30 -15.88
CA GLU A 727 5.23 15.58 -14.69
C GLU A 727 4.26 14.44 -14.36
N GLU A 728 3.91 13.61 -15.35
CA GLU A 728 2.91 12.55 -15.23
C GLU A 728 3.52 11.13 -15.18
N ASP A 729 4.83 10.99 -15.37
CA ASP A 729 5.50 9.69 -15.54
C ASP A 729 6.73 9.52 -14.62
N VAL A 730 7.02 8.26 -14.24
CA VAL A 730 8.23 7.86 -13.49
C VAL A 730 9.52 8.09 -14.31
N ASN A 731 9.36 8.31 -15.62
CA ASN A 731 10.40 8.43 -16.64
C ASN A 731 11.24 9.70 -16.44
N LEU A 732 12.56 9.50 -16.43
CA LEU A 732 13.57 10.53 -16.49
C LEU A 732 14.37 10.33 -17.78
N VAL A 733 14.25 11.23 -18.75
CA VAL A 733 15.08 11.18 -19.95
C VAL A 733 16.40 11.88 -19.65
N LEU A 734 17.52 11.20 -19.81
CA LEU A 734 18.87 11.74 -19.62
C LEU A 734 19.56 11.96 -20.96
N PHE A 735 20.27 13.08 -21.08
CA PHE A 735 20.98 13.49 -22.28
C PHE A 735 22.45 13.75 -21.97
N GLY A 736 23.36 12.97 -22.56
CA GLY A 736 24.81 13.15 -22.42
C GLY A 736 25.42 13.75 -23.68
N LEU A 737 26.21 14.83 -23.53
CA LEU A 737 26.96 15.46 -24.62
C LEU A 737 28.45 15.14 -24.51
N CYS A 738 29.08 14.83 -25.65
CA CYS A 738 30.54 14.65 -25.73
C CYS A 738 31.31 15.97 -25.80
N SER A 739 30.70 17.03 -26.37
CA SER A 739 31.36 18.32 -26.59
C SER A 739 31.76 19.02 -25.29
N GLU A 740 32.91 19.70 -25.28
CA GLU A 740 33.34 20.55 -24.16
C GLU A 740 32.48 21.82 -24.04
N SER A 741 31.85 22.26 -25.13
CA SER A 741 30.93 23.39 -25.16
C SER A 741 29.48 22.90 -25.20
N CYS A 742 28.61 23.43 -24.35
CA CYS A 742 27.18 23.14 -24.37
C CYS A 742 26.36 24.41 -24.65
N ILE A 743 25.10 24.20 -25.06
CA ILE A 743 24.14 25.28 -25.21
C ILE A 743 23.93 25.98 -23.87
N LYS A 744 24.04 27.31 -23.87
CA LYS A 744 23.75 28.14 -22.71
C LYS A 744 22.25 28.44 -22.62
N ASP A 745 21.74 28.69 -21.42
CA ASP A 745 20.32 28.93 -21.15
C ASP A 745 19.73 30.07 -22.03
N ASP A 746 20.51 31.09 -22.34
CA ASP A 746 20.13 32.21 -23.21
C ASP A 746 19.99 31.84 -24.70
N CYS A 747 20.58 30.72 -25.13
CA CYS A 747 20.52 30.22 -26.50
C CYS A 747 19.34 29.27 -26.77
N PHE A 748 18.62 28.80 -25.74
CA PHE A 748 17.49 27.87 -25.90
C PHE A 748 16.39 28.39 -26.85
N PRO A 749 15.97 29.67 -26.84
CA PRO A 749 14.96 30.17 -27.78
C PRO A 749 15.41 30.06 -29.24
N THR A 750 16.67 30.37 -29.52
CA THR A 750 17.25 30.26 -30.87
C THR A 750 17.32 28.79 -31.29
N ALA A 751 17.79 27.91 -30.41
CA ALA A 751 17.87 26.48 -30.67
C ALA A 751 16.49 25.82 -30.87
N ALA A 752 15.47 26.26 -30.13
CA ALA A 752 14.09 25.82 -30.35
C ALA A 752 13.60 26.19 -31.76
N THR A 753 13.92 27.39 -32.23
CA THR A 753 13.60 27.83 -33.60
C THR A 753 14.36 27.01 -34.66
N GLN A 754 15.61 26.62 -34.38
CA GLN A 754 16.39 25.75 -35.26
C GLN A 754 15.77 24.34 -35.31
N LEU A 755 15.41 23.78 -34.15
CA LEU A 755 14.77 22.46 -34.07
C LEU A 755 13.43 22.45 -34.80
N GLU A 756 12.60 23.48 -34.63
CA GLU A 756 11.32 23.62 -35.33
C GLU A 756 11.48 23.55 -36.86
N LYS A 757 12.51 24.22 -37.42
CA LYS A 757 12.79 24.17 -38.87
C LYS A 757 13.23 22.78 -39.36
N LEU A 758 13.87 21.99 -38.49
CA LEU A 758 14.35 20.65 -38.82
C LEU A 758 13.21 19.62 -38.80
N LEU A 759 12.17 19.89 -38.01
CA LEU A 759 11.01 19.03 -37.86
C LEU A 759 10.00 19.25 -39.00
N LYS A 760 9.68 18.18 -39.72
CA LYS A 760 8.66 18.16 -40.77
C LYS A 760 7.39 17.51 -40.26
N PHE A 761 6.32 18.28 -40.11
CA PHE A 761 5.02 17.77 -39.70
C PHE A 761 3.91 18.16 -40.67
N ASP A 762 2.96 17.26 -40.85
CA ASP A 762 1.70 17.57 -41.51
C ASP A 762 0.76 18.38 -40.60
N ARG A 763 1.00 18.36 -39.28
CA ARG A 763 0.21 19.04 -38.24
C ARG A 763 1.10 19.87 -37.31
N PRO A 764 0.99 21.20 -37.31
CA PRO A 764 1.88 22.08 -36.54
C PRO A 764 1.75 21.92 -35.01
N GLU A 765 0.61 21.46 -34.51
CA GLU A 765 0.36 21.27 -33.08
C GLU A 765 1.30 20.22 -32.46
N ILE A 766 1.69 19.20 -33.22
CA ILE A 766 2.61 18.14 -32.75
C ILE A 766 4.02 18.70 -32.57
N SER A 767 4.44 19.61 -33.46
CA SER A 767 5.69 20.37 -33.32
C SER A 767 5.70 21.16 -32.01
N GLN A 768 4.58 21.82 -31.70
CA GLN A 768 4.45 22.64 -30.51
C GLN A 768 4.62 21.84 -29.23
N SER A 769 4.04 20.63 -29.13
CA SER A 769 4.22 19.75 -27.97
C SER A 769 5.68 19.37 -27.73
N ILE A 770 6.43 19.08 -28.79
CA ILE A 770 7.88 18.79 -28.69
C ILE A 770 8.63 20.04 -28.21
N LEU A 771 8.34 21.20 -28.78
CA LEU A 771 8.96 22.48 -28.39
C LEU A 771 8.63 22.86 -26.94
N ASP A 772 7.42 22.59 -26.47
CA ASP A 772 7.04 22.83 -25.07
C ASP A 772 7.79 21.90 -24.11
N ALA A 773 8.04 20.64 -24.50
CA ALA A 773 8.89 19.74 -23.73
C ALA A 773 10.34 20.25 -23.63
N THR A 774 10.90 20.90 -24.66
CA THR A 774 12.26 21.45 -24.59
C THR A 774 12.46 22.45 -23.45
N LYS A 775 11.41 23.20 -23.08
CA LYS A 775 11.43 24.19 -21.98
C LYS A 775 11.60 23.54 -20.61
N LYS A 776 11.33 22.23 -20.49
CA LYS A 776 11.47 21.46 -19.26
C LYS A 776 12.85 20.80 -19.11
N ILE A 777 13.72 20.88 -20.14
CA ILE A 777 15.07 20.33 -20.08
C ILE A 777 15.93 21.16 -19.11
N ARG A 778 16.66 20.48 -18.22
CA ARG A 778 17.52 21.10 -17.22
C ARG A 778 18.94 20.56 -17.30
N CYS A 779 19.93 21.42 -17.12
CA CYS A 779 21.33 21.01 -16.96
C CYS A 779 21.55 20.45 -15.55
N LEU A 780 22.15 19.26 -15.47
CA LEU A 780 22.55 18.61 -14.23
C LEU A 780 23.99 19.03 -13.88
N LYS A 781 24.12 20.16 -13.18
CA LYS A 781 25.40 20.70 -12.71
C LYS A 781 26.19 19.75 -11.82
#